data_AF-A0A347ZWA2-F1
#
_entry.id   AF-A0A347ZWA2-F1
#
_cell.length_a   1.000
_cell.length_b   1.000
_cell.length_c   1.000
_cell.angle_alpha   90.00
_cell.angle_beta   90.00
_cell.angle_gamma   90.00
#
_symmetry.space_group_name_H-M   'P 1'
#
loop_
_entity.id
_entity.type
_entity.pdbx_description
1 polymer ?
#
loop_
_entity_poly.entity_id
_entity_poly.type
_entity_poly.pdbx_seq_one_letter_code
_entity_poly.pdbx_strand_id
1 'polypeptide(L)'
;MAERIKPLLLDIEGENKHWLSNVLKEISVNFIEAASIAAIKDIPPSEFNLVLLGLDLPDCKGIACLEKVKEILPYTGIVVVVSAGEEKIADDCVQHNAQGFIQVGTLGSKSVGTLIQLAYNRQNAINQIVQARNQLSNLVSNLPGFIYRCRNEADWTMEYLSDGVKEITGYPAESFIENKVIAYNAIIHPEDQKMVRKEIRKAVKEKSRFQMDYRIITADKTEKWVWEQGNAVVSGNDGPVLEGYITDITEQKLREFQIQAIIEAGEILRNTLRLNEFCPKLVKRIKDIYHADCVALLLPTSRETITTIQYAEGNWSELIGEEVPLFECFDPIALEDRRTILFTRGEPGMKLCPILDDKTSAKMAFLPLKIDSNQNGMLVLGRGNQFTDLELETLIAISDILVPAIERSNLLQKVEKQLHRLESLHVIDQAITSNFDIQVINKIILDQVCKELGGDAADILILNKATNILENVGTTGFMDPMIRSIRVPLTTSIAGKVLLENKGFYINNLDQNPLWFIRKNMQVENFKSYFAYPMAVKGETIGVMEVFLRKISYPDRDWENFLEALATQAAVAYDSFKKYSELQRMQQNVSASFRTTLETWSRSLELHDIESQGHIHRVTNETIRLARELGMEESELPNIERGALLHDIGKIGIMDEILLKKGDLTEKDWEEIKRHPQIARDLLSNVKLLEDALDIPYSHHENWDGSGYPQGLKGEQIPLSARIFAVVDTFDAMTSTRPYRHAWTKSEAIQYLIDQKGIKFDPDVVDLFTKHIS
;
A
#
# COMPACT_ATOMS: atom_id res chain seq x y z
N MET A 1 -79.85 34.75 2.20
CA MET A 1 -79.55 36.15 2.58
C MET A 1 -79.41 36.29 4.09
N ALA A 2 -80.45 35.95 4.86
CA ALA A 2 -80.62 36.18 6.30
C ALA A 2 -79.42 35.90 7.23
N GLU A 3 -78.67 34.80 7.05
CA GLU A 3 -77.64 34.42 8.04
C GLU A 3 -76.25 35.02 7.80
N ARG A 4 -75.96 35.54 6.60
CA ARG A 4 -74.60 36.01 6.25
C ARG A 4 -74.43 37.52 6.22
N ILE A 5 -75.51 38.30 6.12
CA ILE A 5 -75.43 39.77 6.09
C ILE A 5 -75.96 40.30 7.41
N LYS A 6 -75.13 41.06 8.12
CA LYS A 6 -75.46 41.73 9.37
C LYS A 6 -75.25 43.24 9.16
N PRO A 7 -76.26 43.95 8.64
CA PRO A 7 -76.14 45.38 8.44
C PRO A 7 -76.18 46.13 9.78
N LEU A 8 -75.30 47.11 9.92
CA LEU A 8 -75.35 48.13 10.96
C LEU A 8 -76.07 49.34 10.39
N LEU A 9 -77.21 49.72 10.97
CA LEU A 9 -77.90 50.97 10.66
C LEU A 9 -77.24 52.07 11.48
N LEU A 10 -76.57 52.97 10.78
CA LEU A 10 -75.90 54.10 11.39
C LEU A 10 -76.75 55.35 11.18
N ASP A 11 -77.34 55.80 12.28
CA ASP A 11 -78.11 57.04 12.40
C ASP A 11 -79.15 57.27 11.30
N ILE A 12 -80.11 56.35 11.26
CA ILE A 12 -81.31 56.48 10.45
C ILE A 12 -82.44 56.77 11.43
N GLU A 13 -82.99 57.99 11.41
CA GLU A 13 -84.06 58.42 12.32
C GLU A 13 -85.44 58.54 11.61
N GLY A 14 -86.52 58.64 12.41
CA GLY A 14 -87.86 58.96 11.92
C GLY A 14 -88.51 57.91 10.99
N GLU A 15 -89.24 58.38 9.97
CA GLU A 15 -89.96 57.53 9.01
C GLU A 15 -89.03 56.64 8.18
N ASN A 16 -87.82 57.11 7.87
CA ASN A 16 -86.81 56.36 7.14
C ASN A 16 -86.35 55.11 7.90
N LYS A 17 -86.20 55.23 9.23
CA LYS A 17 -85.88 54.11 10.12
C LYS A 17 -87.00 53.08 10.12
N HIS A 18 -88.23 53.56 10.33
CA HIS A 18 -89.40 52.68 10.40
C HIS A 18 -89.59 51.89 9.09
N TRP A 19 -89.44 52.56 7.96
CA TRP A 19 -89.50 51.92 6.64
C TRP A 19 -88.39 50.89 6.44
N LEU A 20 -87.12 51.27 6.68
CA LEU A 20 -85.99 50.37 6.44
C LEU A 20 -85.99 49.17 7.40
N SER A 21 -86.35 49.36 8.67
CA SER A 21 -86.50 48.27 9.64
C SER A 21 -87.62 47.30 9.23
N ASN A 22 -88.73 47.79 8.69
CA ASN A 22 -89.81 46.93 8.19
C ASN A 22 -89.38 46.17 6.93
N VAL A 23 -88.70 46.85 5.99
CA VAL A 23 -88.15 46.22 4.77
C VAL A 23 -87.13 45.13 5.13
N LEU A 24 -86.21 45.39 6.07
CA LEU A 24 -85.22 44.42 6.55
C LEU A 24 -85.86 43.21 7.26
N LYS A 25 -86.93 43.44 8.04
CA LYS A 25 -87.73 42.36 8.67
C LYS A 25 -88.46 41.51 7.63
N GLU A 26 -89.05 42.12 6.59
CA GLU A 26 -89.71 41.39 5.50
C GLU A 26 -88.74 40.45 4.75
N ILE A 27 -87.49 40.89 4.55
CA ILE A 27 -86.45 40.07 3.90
C ILE A 27 -85.67 39.18 4.88
N SER A 28 -86.13 39.09 6.14
CA SER A 28 -85.56 38.26 7.21
C SER A 28 -84.08 38.56 7.51
N VAL A 29 -83.64 39.81 7.43
CA VAL A 29 -82.27 40.23 7.76
C VAL A 29 -82.25 40.91 9.13
N ASN A 30 -81.54 40.31 10.09
CA ASN A 30 -81.31 40.91 11.41
C ASN A 30 -80.28 42.03 11.30
N PHE A 31 -80.47 43.12 12.04
CA PHE A 31 -79.61 44.30 11.97
C PHE A 31 -79.29 44.85 13.37
N ILE A 32 -78.21 45.63 13.44
CA ILE A 32 -77.75 46.31 14.67
C ILE A 32 -77.89 47.82 14.42
N GLU A 33 -78.09 48.60 15.48
CA GLU A 33 -78.23 50.05 15.38
C GLU A 33 -77.10 50.77 16.13
N ALA A 34 -76.59 51.84 15.55
CA ALA A 34 -75.69 52.78 16.19
C ALA A 34 -76.19 54.21 15.96
N ALA A 35 -76.25 55.02 17.02
CA ALA A 35 -76.79 56.38 16.98
C ALA A 35 -75.76 57.45 16.57
N SER A 36 -74.46 57.12 16.52
CA SER A 36 -73.42 58.06 16.10
C SER A 36 -72.18 57.32 15.63
N ILE A 37 -71.28 58.03 14.92
CA ILE A 37 -69.98 57.48 14.49
C ILE A 37 -69.16 57.04 15.71
N ALA A 38 -69.24 57.75 16.83
CA ALA A 38 -68.54 57.39 18.07
C ALA A 38 -69.00 56.04 18.62
N ALA A 39 -70.31 55.75 18.57
CA ALA A 39 -70.90 54.51 19.07
C ALA A 39 -70.48 53.26 18.26
N ILE A 40 -69.99 53.43 17.03
CA ILE A 40 -69.47 52.30 16.23
C ILE A 40 -68.27 51.65 16.93
N LYS A 41 -67.45 52.41 17.65
CA LYS A 41 -66.26 51.89 18.35
C LYS A 41 -66.60 50.92 19.47
N ASP A 42 -67.81 51.01 20.02
CA ASP A 42 -68.28 50.17 21.12
C ASP A 42 -68.91 48.86 20.62
N ILE A 43 -69.09 48.69 19.30
CA ILE A 43 -69.66 47.49 18.68
C ILE A 43 -68.51 46.61 18.15
N PRO A 44 -68.44 45.31 18.50
CA PRO A 44 -67.42 44.42 17.97
C PRO A 44 -67.50 44.31 16.43
N PRO A 45 -66.39 44.42 15.69
CA PRO A 45 -66.38 44.31 14.23
C PRO A 45 -66.91 42.98 13.66
N SER A 46 -67.05 41.94 14.49
CA SER A 46 -67.60 40.62 14.13
C SER A 46 -69.14 40.58 14.12
N GLU A 47 -69.79 41.61 14.68
CA GLU A 47 -71.25 41.67 14.82
C GLU A 47 -71.94 42.28 13.60
N PHE A 48 -71.22 43.01 12.75
CA PHE A 48 -71.74 43.57 11.51
C PHE A 48 -70.73 43.41 10.35
N ASN A 49 -71.23 43.43 9.11
CA ASN A 49 -70.37 43.29 7.91
C ASN A 49 -70.81 44.14 6.71
N LEU A 50 -71.81 45.00 6.92
CA LEU A 50 -72.25 46.03 6.00
C LEU A 50 -72.77 47.21 6.84
N VAL A 51 -72.57 48.44 6.38
CA VAL A 51 -73.13 49.63 7.05
C VAL A 51 -74.18 50.25 6.14
N LEU A 52 -75.38 50.47 6.68
CA LEU A 52 -76.42 51.27 6.08
C LEU A 52 -76.33 52.68 6.70
N LEU A 53 -75.83 53.64 5.94
CA LEU A 53 -75.43 54.96 6.42
C LEU A 53 -76.52 56.01 6.13
N GLY A 54 -77.06 56.65 7.16
CA GLY A 54 -77.75 57.94 7.03
C GLY A 54 -76.77 59.09 6.78
N LEU A 55 -77.15 60.06 5.96
CA LEU A 55 -76.28 61.20 5.60
C LEU A 55 -76.41 62.43 6.49
N ASP A 56 -77.27 62.40 7.52
CA ASP A 56 -77.52 63.52 8.42
C ASP A 56 -77.16 63.18 9.86
N LEU A 57 -75.86 62.99 10.13
CA LEU A 57 -75.34 62.62 11.45
C LEU A 57 -75.17 63.85 12.37
N PRO A 58 -75.27 63.69 13.71
CA PRO A 58 -74.97 64.77 14.66
C PRO A 58 -73.57 65.39 14.46
N ASP A 59 -72.62 64.58 14.00
CA ASP A 59 -71.19 64.90 13.91
C ASP A 59 -70.70 65.27 12.49
N CYS A 60 -71.54 65.11 11.46
CA CYS A 60 -71.21 65.39 10.06
C CYS A 60 -72.48 65.43 9.19
N LYS A 61 -72.44 66.09 8.04
CA LYS A 61 -73.53 66.05 7.05
C LYS A 61 -73.01 65.70 5.66
N GLY A 62 -73.81 64.97 4.89
CA GLY A 62 -73.53 64.61 3.50
C GLY A 62 -72.31 63.69 3.33
N ILE A 63 -71.54 63.91 2.26
CA ILE A 63 -70.39 63.06 1.85
C ILE A 63 -69.32 62.97 2.96
N ALA A 64 -69.15 64.02 3.77
CA ALA A 64 -68.21 64.03 4.88
C ALA A 64 -68.47 62.90 5.91
N CYS A 65 -69.72 62.41 6.00
CA CYS A 65 -70.04 61.24 6.82
C CYS A 65 -69.53 59.94 6.23
N LEU A 66 -69.64 59.76 4.92
CA LEU A 66 -69.11 58.59 4.23
C LEU A 66 -67.59 58.51 4.38
N GLU A 67 -66.89 59.64 4.27
CA GLU A 67 -65.43 59.71 4.43
C GLU A 67 -65.01 59.34 5.86
N LYS A 68 -65.62 59.95 6.88
CA LYS A 68 -65.33 59.63 8.30
C LYS A 68 -65.59 58.16 8.64
N VAL A 69 -66.68 57.57 8.14
CA VAL A 69 -66.99 56.16 8.40
C VAL A 69 -65.99 55.24 7.70
N LYS A 70 -65.49 55.60 6.51
CA LYS A 70 -64.45 54.84 5.81
C LYS A 70 -63.08 54.92 6.46
N GLU A 71 -62.73 56.05 7.07
CA GLU A 71 -61.48 56.13 7.85
C GLU A 71 -61.50 55.14 9.03
N ILE A 72 -62.66 54.95 9.65
CA ILE A 72 -62.82 54.02 10.79
C ILE A 72 -62.96 52.57 10.31
N LEU A 73 -63.70 52.36 9.22
CA LEU A 73 -64.04 51.04 8.68
C LEU A 73 -63.64 50.92 7.19
N PRO A 74 -62.34 50.90 6.87
CA PRO A 74 -61.87 50.94 5.47
C PRO A 74 -62.23 49.69 4.66
N TYR A 75 -62.55 48.58 5.32
CA TYR A 75 -62.81 47.28 4.68
C TYR A 75 -64.28 46.85 4.74
N THR A 76 -65.19 47.67 5.28
CA THR A 76 -66.62 47.35 5.39
C THR A 76 -67.40 48.04 4.27
N GLY A 77 -68.35 47.33 3.67
CA GLY A 77 -69.18 47.89 2.60
C GLY A 77 -70.18 48.88 3.18
N ILE A 78 -70.32 50.05 2.56
CA ILE A 78 -71.24 51.11 2.98
C ILE A 78 -72.27 51.33 1.88
N VAL A 79 -73.54 51.18 2.23
CA VAL A 79 -74.67 51.54 1.39
C VAL A 79 -75.35 52.75 2.00
N VAL A 80 -75.47 53.81 1.23
CA VAL A 80 -76.00 55.07 1.73
C VAL A 80 -77.53 55.06 1.64
N VAL A 81 -78.23 55.47 2.69
CA VAL A 81 -79.68 55.58 2.72
C VAL A 81 -80.08 57.04 2.57
N VAL A 82 -80.84 57.35 1.53
CA VAL A 82 -81.23 58.73 1.15
C VAL A 82 -82.74 58.89 1.08
N SER A 83 -83.22 60.11 1.33
CA SER A 83 -84.64 60.47 1.24
C SER A 83 -85.05 60.83 -0.20
N ALA A 84 -86.35 60.89 -0.48
CA ALA A 84 -86.86 61.33 -1.78
C ALA A 84 -86.44 62.79 -2.07
N GLY A 85 -85.77 63.03 -3.21
CA GLY A 85 -85.23 64.34 -3.60
C GLY A 85 -83.73 64.54 -3.37
N GLU A 86 -83.03 63.60 -2.73
CA GLU A 86 -81.58 63.67 -2.42
C GLU A 86 -80.70 62.89 -3.41
N GLU A 87 -81.21 62.54 -4.60
CA GLU A 87 -80.56 61.66 -5.59
C GLU A 87 -79.17 62.15 -6.01
N LYS A 88 -78.99 63.48 -6.13
CA LYS A 88 -77.71 64.08 -6.50
C LYS A 88 -76.61 63.80 -5.46
N ILE A 89 -76.98 63.77 -4.17
CA ILE A 89 -76.03 63.47 -3.08
C ILE A 89 -75.70 61.98 -3.08
N ALA A 90 -76.67 61.12 -3.44
CA ALA A 90 -76.47 59.69 -3.55
C ALA A 90 -75.47 59.30 -4.65
N ASP A 91 -75.57 59.93 -5.82
CA ASP A 91 -74.63 59.75 -6.93
C ASP A 91 -73.21 60.20 -6.54
N ASP A 92 -73.09 61.35 -5.88
CA ASP A 92 -71.80 61.84 -5.39
C ASP A 92 -71.20 60.86 -4.36
N CYS A 93 -72.00 60.27 -3.47
CA CYS A 93 -71.53 59.25 -2.53
C CYS A 93 -71.00 57.97 -3.22
N VAL A 94 -71.64 57.53 -4.32
CA VAL A 94 -71.15 56.38 -5.10
C VAL A 94 -69.83 56.72 -5.79
N GLN A 95 -69.67 57.93 -6.32
CA GLN A 95 -68.37 58.41 -6.84
C GLN A 95 -67.29 58.45 -5.76
N HIS A 96 -67.66 58.73 -4.51
CA HIS A 96 -66.78 58.68 -3.34
C HIS A 96 -66.74 57.28 -2.70
N ASN A 97 -66.80 56.23 -3.54
CA ASN A 97 -66.62 54.81 -3.22
C ASN A 97 -67.75 54.15 -2.39
N ALA A 98 -68.96 54.71 -2.26
CA ALA A 98 -70.07 53.97 -1.66
C ALA A 98 -70.45 52.78 -2.56
N GLN A 99 -70.78 51.64 -1.96
CA GLN A 99 -71.05 50.39 -2.67
C GLN A 99 -72.45 50.40 -3.33
N GLY A 100 -73.29 51.35 -2.94
CA GLY A 100 -74.58 51.66 -3.54
C GLY A 100 -75.34 52.66 -2.67
N PHE A 101 -76.56 53.00 -3.09
CA PHE A 101 -77.49 53.76 -2.27
C PHE A 101 -78.88 53.13 -2.29
N ILE A 102 -79.67 53.40 -1.24
CA ILE A 102 -81.07 53.01 -1.10
C ILE A 102 -81.88 54.28 -0.92
N GLN A 103 -82.82 54.53 -1.83
CA GLN A 103 -83.78 55.61 -1.68
C GLN A 103 -85.02 55.09 -0.93
N VAL A 104 -85.38 55.77 0.14
CA VAL A 104 -86.52 55.38 0.98
C VAL A 104 -87.83 55.57 0.22
N GLY A 105 -88.68 54.55 0.23
CA GLY A 105 -90.05 54.60 -0.32
C GLY A 105 -90.20 54.34 -1.82
N THR A 106 -89.11 54.32 -2.61
CA THR A 106 -89.17 54.11 -4.07
C THR A 106 -88.93 52.67 -4.52
N LEU A 107 -88.30 51.84 -3.68
CA LEU A 107 -87.93 50.46 -4.01
C LEU A 107 -88.74 49.43 -3.19
N GLY A 108 -89.21 48.36 -3.83
CA GLY A 108 -89.84 47.23 -3.13
C GLY A 108 -88.83 46.42 -2.30
N SER A 109 -89.30 45.71 -1.27
CA SER A 109 -88.44 44.99 -0.31
C SER A 109 -87.48 43.97 -0.96
N LYS A 110 -87.90 43.28 -2.04
CA LYS A 110 -87.01 42.40 -2.83
C LYS A 110 -85.85 43.13 -3.53
N SER A 111 -86.08 44.35 -4.03
CA SER A 111 -85.05 45.14 -4.72
C SER A 111 -84.01 45.67 -3.73
N VAL A 112 -84.45 46.13 -2.56
CA VAL A 112 -83.57 46.55 -1.47
C VAL A 112 -82.70 45.38 -1.00
N GLY A 113 -83.27 44.20 -0.81
CA GLY A 113 -82.50 42.99 -0.49
C GLY A 113 -81.41 42.70 -1.53
N THR A 114 -81.75 42.78 -2.82
CA THR A 114 -80.80 42.52 -3.93
C THR A 114 -79.62 43.51 -3.92
N LEU A 115 -79.88 44.81 -3.67
CA LEU A 115 -78.85 45.83 -3.59
C LEU A 115 -77.89 45.60 -2.42
N ILE A 116 -78.42 45.30 -1.24
CA ILE A 116 -77.64 44.97 -0.04
C ILE A 116 -76.72 43.77 -0.30
N GLN A 117 -77.23 42.73 -0.96
CA GLN A 117 -76.44 41.55 -1.31
C GLN A 117 -75.37 41.83 -2.37
N LEU A 118 -75.67 42.66 -3.37
CA LEU A 118 -74.70 43.07 -4.38
C LEU A 118 -73.55 43.88 -3.77
N ALA A 119 -73.88 44.84 -2.90
CA ALA A 119 -72.90 45.65 -2.17
C ALA A 119 -72.00 44.79 -1.28
N TYR A 120 -72.59 43.86 -0.51
CA TYR A 120 -71.84 42.92 0.32
C TYR A 120 -70.90 42.01 -0.51
N ASN A 121 -71.41 41.41 -1.59
CA ASN A 121 -70.61 40.54 -2.45
C ASN A 121 -69.44 41.29 -3.10
N ARG A 122 -69.68 42.52 -3.55
CA ARG A 122 -68.64 43.37 -4.17
C ARG A 122 -67.54 43.73 -3.17
N GLN A 123 -67.89 44.14 -1.95
CA GLN A 123 -66.89 44.46 -0.94
C GLN A 123 -66.07 43.23 -0.52
N ASN A 124 -66.72 42.08 -0.34
CA ASN A 124 -66.01 40.85 0.00
C ASN A 124 -65.04 40.41 -1.09
N ALA A 125 -65.40 40.54 -2.36
CA ALA A 125 -64.49 40.26 -3.47
C ALA A 125 -63.26 41.18 -3.43
N ILE A 126 -63.45 42.47 -3.17
CA ILE A 126 -62.34 43.44 -3.01
C ILE A 126 -61.44 43.04 -1.84
N ASN A 127 -62.02 42.73 -0.67
CA ASN A 127 -61.27 42.31 0.50
C ASN A 127 -60.50 41.01 0.26
N GLN A 128 -61.09 40.02 -0.43
CA GLN A 128 -60.42 38.78 -0.80
C GLN A 128 -59.23 39.03 -1.73
N ILE A 129 -59.35 39.94 -2.71
CA ILE A 129 -58.24 40.32 -3.58
C ILE A 129 -57.13 40.99 -2.80
N VAL A 130 -57.45 41.93 -1.89
CA VAL A 130 -56.46 42.60 -1.05
C VAL A 130 -55.76 41.61 -0.12
N GLN A 131 -56.51 40.71 0.52
CA GLN A 131 -55.94 39.66 1.38
C GLN A 131 -55.07 38.69 0.58
N ALA A 132 -55.53 38.22 -0.58
CA ALA A 132 -54.74 37.35 -1.45
C ALA A 132 -53.46 38.04 -1.94
N ARG A 133 -53.53 39.33 -2.30
CA ARG A 133 -52.38 40.14 -2.68
C ARG A 133 -51.37 40.28 -1.54
N ASN A 134 -51.84 40.59 -0.33
CA ASN A 134 -50.98 40.72 0.85
C ASN A 134 -50.35 39.37 1.23
N GLN A 135 -51.11 38.28 1.15
CA GLN A 135 -50.59 36.93 1.38
C GLN A 135 -49.50 36.55 0.37
N LEU A 136 -49.73 36.79 -0.93
CA LEU A 136 -48.73 36.55 -1.97
C LEU A 136 -47.49 37.43 -1.75
N SER A 137 -47.67 38.72 -1.44
CA SER A 137 -46.56 39.63 -1.14
C SER A 137 -45.71 39.12 0.03
N ASN A 138 -46.34 38.70 1.12
CA ASN A 138 -45.63 38.18 2.29
C ASN A 138 -44.90 36.86 1.99
N LEU A 139 -45.51 35.97 1.20
CA LEU A 139 -44.85 34.72 0.80
C LEU A 139 -43.62 34.99 -0.08
N VAL A 140 -43.73 35.92 -1.02
CA VAL A 140 -42.62 36.33 -1.89
C VAL A 140 -41.50 36.98 -1.09
N SER A 141 -41.81 37.88 -0.16
CA SER A 141 -40.81 38.57 0.67
C SER A 141 -40.08 37.66 1.66
N ASN A 142 -40.61 36.46 1.95
CA ASN A 142 -39.97 35.48 2.82
C ASN A 142 -39.08 34.46 2.10
N LEU A 143 -39.04 34.48 0.76
CA LEU A 143 -38.16 33.59 0.00
C LEU A 143 -36.72 34.09 0.12
N PRO A 144 -35.72 33.21 0.37
CA PRO A 144 -34.31 33.57 0.47
C PRO A 144 -33.70 33.85 -0.92
N GLY A 145 -34.24 34.82 -1.64
CA GLY A 145 -33.88 35.13 -3.03
C GLY A 145 -34.85 36.11 -3.66
N PHE A 146 -34.89 36.16 -4.99
CA PHE A 146 -35.84 36.99 -5.70
C PHE A 146 -36.51 36.25 -6.84
N ILE A 147 -37.76 36.61 -7.10
CA ILE A 147 -38.50 36.19 -8.28
C ILE A 147 -38.43 37.27 -9.35
N TYR A 148 -38.41 36.84 -10.60
CA TYR A 148 -38.32 37.72 -11.75
C TYR A 148 -39.28 37.27 -12.85
N ARG A 149 -39.62 38.23 -13.71
CA ARG A 149 -40.26 38.03 -15.01
C ARG A 149 -39.53 38.90 -16.02
N CYS A 150 -39.04 38.33 -17.11
CA CYS A 150 -38.29 39.08 -18.13
C CYS A 150 -38.63 38.64 -19.55
N ARG A 151 -38.45 39.55 -20.50
CA ARG A 151 -38.53 39.22 -21.93
C ARG A 151 -37.31 38.41 -22.34
N ASN A 152 -37.54 37.39 -23.17
CA ASN A 152 -36.47 36.57 -23.73
C ASN A 152 -35.73 37.32 -24.88
N GLU A 153 -35.02 38.39 -24.51
CA GLU A 153 -34.20 39.25 -25.36
C GLU A 153 -32.72 39.10 -24.98
N ALA A 154 -31.81 39.73 -25.73
CA ALA A 154 -30.36 39.59 -25.51
C ALA A 154 -29.88 40.08 -24.13
N ASP A 155 -30.60 41.05 -23.56
CA ASP A 155 -30.27 41.74 -22.31
C ASP A 155 -31.13 41.31 -21.12
N TRP A 156 -32.08 40.39 -21.34
CA TRP A 156 -33.05 39.91 -20.34
C TRP A 156 -33.80 41.03 -19.64
N THR A 157 -34.51 41.82 -20.44
CA THR A 157 -35.27 42.99 -19.99
C THR A 157 -36.31 42.61 -18.94
N MET A 158 -36.11 43.05 -17.69
CA MET A 158 -36.98 42.71 -16.57
C MET A 158 -38.31 43.48 -16.64
N GLU A 159 -39.42 42.76 -16.58
CA GLU A 159 -40.79 43.30 -16.47
C GLU A 159 -41.24 43.39 -15.01
N TYR A 160 -40.81 42.41 -14.20
CA TYR A 160 -41.07 42.37 -12.77
C TYR A 160 -39.87 41.75 -12.05
N LEU A 161 -39.56 42.27 -10.87
CA LEU A 161 -38.47 41.82 -10.03
C LEU A 161 -38.82 42.11 -8.57
N SER A 162 -38.77 41.12 -7.70
CA SER A 162 -39.05 41.33 -6.27
C SER A 162 -37.87 42.00 -5.55
N ASP A 163 -38.15 42.67 -4.43
CA ASP A 163 -37.18 43.47 -3.66
C ASP A 163 -35.95 42.70 -3.16
N GLY A 164 -36.04 41.36 -3.01
CA GLY A 164 -34.93 40.49 -2.61
C GLY A 164 -33.70 40.55 -3.53
N VAL A 165 -33.82 41.11 -4.74
CA VAL A 165 -32.69 41.28 -5.66
C VAL A 165 -31.60 42.20 -5.10
N LYS A 166 -31.98 43.14 -4.22
CA LYS A 166 -31.04 44.07 -3.60
C LYS A 166 -30.09 43.37 -2.64
N GLU A 167 -30.57 42.34 -1.92
CA GLU A 167 -29.76 41.56 -0.98
C GLU A 167 -28.70 40.71 -1.70
N ILE A 168 -29.04 40.21 -2.89
CA ILE A 168 -28.14 39.36 -3.68
C ILE A 168 -27.19 40.19 -4.55
N THR A 169 -27.69 41.16 -5.31
CA THR A 169 -26.92 41.89 -6.33
C THR A 169 -26.33 43.22 -5.84
N GLY A 170 -26.85 43.78 -4.74
CA GLY A 170 -26.55 45.13 -4.27
C GLY A 170 -27.30 46.25 -5.00
N TYR A 171 -28.03 45.94 -6.08
CA TYR A 171 -28.82 46.91 -6.85
C TYR A 171 -30.31 46.83 -6.49
N PRO A 172 -31.03 47.96 -6.35
CA PRO A 172 -32.47 47.95 -6.14
C PRO A 172 -33.21 47.47 -7.40
N ALA A 173 -34.37 46.84 -7.23
CA ALA A 173 -35.14 46.23 -8.33
C ALA A 173 -35.43 47.19 -9.49
N GLU A 174 -35.72 48.45 -9.18
CA GLU A 174 -35.96 49.55 -10.14
C GLU A 174 -34.82 49.76 -11.15
N SER A 175 -33.58 49.37 -10.80
CA SER A 175 -32.42 49.51 -11.68
C SER A 175 -32.47 48.57 -12.89
N PHE A 176 -33.13 47.42 -12.74
CA PHE A 176 -33.22 46.38 -13.77
C PHE A 176 -34.50 46.46 -14.60
N ILE A 177 -35.57 47.06 -14.06
CA ILE A 177 -36.86 47.16 -14.75
C ILE A 177 -36.68 47.95 -16.06
N GLU A 178 -37.10 47.35 -17.17
CA GLU A 178 -36.95 47.91 -18.53
C GLU A 178 -35.49 48.24 -18.90
N ASN A 179 -34.50 47.65 -18.23
CA ASN A 179 -33.07 47.94 -18.38
C ASN A 179 -32.72 49.43 -18.24
N LYS A 180 -33.44 50.18 -17.40
CA LYS A 180 -33.26 51.64 -17.24
C LYS A 180 -31.87 52.04 -16.77
N VAL A 181 -31.27 51.26 -15.88
CA VAL A 181 -29.96 51.55 -15.30
C VAL A 181 -28.94 50.49 -15.70
N ILE A 182 -29.30 49.21 -15.56
CA ILE A 182 -28.42 48.09 -15.88
C ILE A 182 -29.24 46.89 -16.37
N ALA A 183 -28.72 46.20 -17.38
CA ALA A 183 -29.27 44.94 -17.86
C ALA A 183 -28.83 43.78 -16.96
N TYR A 184 -29.70 42.79 -16.73
CA TYR A 184 -29.33 41.62 -15.92
C TYR A 184 -28.20 40.82 -16.59
N ASN A 185 -28.15 40.79 -17.92
CA ASN A 185 -27.04 40.16 -18.66
C ASN A 185 -25.67 40.82 -18.38
N ALA A 186 -25.63 42.07 -17.94
CA ALA A 186 -24.37 42.77 -17.64
C ALA A 186 -23.75 42.35 -16.30
N ILE A 187 -24.55 41.84 -15.37
CA ILE A 187 -24.05 41.39 -14.06
C ILE A 187 -23.67 39.90 -14.05
N ILE A 188 -24.03 39.11 -15.07
CA ILE A 188 -23.56 37.73 -15.18
C ILE A 188 -22.08 37.72 -15.54
N HIS A 189 -21.30 36.88 -14.83
CA HIS A 189 -19.87 36.71 -15.06
C HIS A 189 -19.59 36.39 -16.54
N PRO A 190 -18.60 37.05 -17.20
CA PRO A 190 -18.38 36.93 -18.64
C PRO A 190 -18.20 35.50 -19.17
N GLU A 191 -17.61 34.61 -18.36
CA GLU A 191 -17.41 33.21 -18.71
C GLU A 191 -18.73 32.41 -18.76
N ASP A 192 -19.70 32.77 -17.93
CA ASP A 192 -20.93 32.00 -17.72
C ASP A 192 -22.06 32.45 -18.66
N GLN A 193 -21.99 33.68 -19.21
CA GLN A 193 -22.99 34.25 -20.12
C GLN A 193 -23.32 33.35 -21.32
N LYS A 194 -22.32 32.65 -21.88
CA LYS A 194 -22.53 31.74 -23.02
C LYS A 194 -23.32 30.50 -22.62
N MET A 195 -23.04 29.96 -21.43
CA MET A 195 -23.72 28.79 -20.89
C MET A 195 -25.19 29.11 -20.59
N VAL A 196 -25.43 30.21 -19.85
CA VAL A 196 -26.79 30.66 -19.50
C VAL A 196 -27.65 30.85 -20.75
N ARG A 197 -27.14 31.58 -21.76
CA ARG A 197 -27.86 31.77 -23.04
C ARG A 197 -28.18 30.47 -23.76
N LYS A 198 -27.31 29.46 -23.69
CA LYS A 198 -27.52 28.15 -24.34
C LYS A 198 -28.65 27.39 -23.65
N GLU A 199 -28.64 27.32 -22.32
CA GLU A 199 -29.65 26.61 -21.54
C GLU A 199 -31.03 27.27 -21.65
N ILE A 200 -31.10 28.61 -21.58
CA ILE A 200 -32.37 29.34 -21.78
C ILE A 200 -32.95 29.10 -23.18
N ARG A 201 -32.13 29.15 -24.24
CA ARG A 201 -32.59 28.87 -25.62
C ARG A 201 -33.16 27.47 -25.76
N LYS A 202 -32.54 26.49 -25.10
CA LYS A 202 -33.02 25.10 -25.07
C LYS A 202 -34.38 25.03 -24.37
N ALA A 203 -34.51 25.64 -23.20
CA ALA A 203 -35.75 25.65 -22.43
C ALA A 203 -36.91 26.33 -23.16
N VAL A 204 -36.65 27.44 -23.85
CA VAL A 204 -37.65 28.15 -24.68
C VAL A 204 -38.10 27.29 -25.86
N LYS A 205 -37.18 26.58 -26.52
CA LYS A 205 -37.51 25.67 -27.63
C LYS A 205 -38.34 24.47 -27.17
N GLU A 206 -38.00 23.91 -26.02
CA GLU A 206 -38.63 22.72 -25.45
C GLU A 206 -39.89 23.03 -24.61
N LYS A 207 -40.17 24.32 -24.35
CA LYS A 207 -41.23 24.79 -23.44
C LYS A 207 -41.15 24.09 -22.07
N SER A 208 -39.94 23.97 -21.55
CA SER A 208 -39.62 23.23 -20.35
C SER A 208 -39.11 24.15 -19.23
N ARG A 209 -39.15 23.61 -18.01
CA ARG A 209 -38.46 24.23 -16.86
C ARG A 209 -36.95 24.07 -17.03
N PHE A 210 -36.20 25.06 -16.56
CA PHE A 210 -34.75 25.01 -16.52
C PHE A 210 -34.25 25.27 -15.10
N GLN A 211 -33.08 24.71 -14.81
CA GLN A 211 -32.34 24.94 -13.59
C GLN A 211 -30.87 25.09 -13.96
N MET A 212 -30.20 26.09 -13.39
CA MET A 212 -28.78 26.32 -13.63
C MET A 212 -28.14 27.07 -12.46
N ASP A 213 -26.83 26.94 -12.33
CA ASP A 213 -25.98 27.70 -11.44
C ASP A 213 -24.96 28.52 -12.24
N TYR A 214 -24.74 29.76 -11.86
CA TYR A 214 -23.77 30.64 -12.52
C TYR A 214 -23.32 31.76 -11.59
N ARG A 215 -22.26 32.43 -11.98
CA ARG A 215 -21.69 33.55 -11.23
C ARG A 215 -22.27 34.88 -11.67
N ILE A 216 -22.48 35.76 -10.69
CA ILE A 216 -22.81 37.17 -10.89
C ILE A 216 -21.75 38.05 -10.22
N ILE A 217 -21.60 39.26 -10.75
CA ILE A 217 -20.78 40.33 -10.19
C ILE A 217 -21.74 41.36 -9.61
N THR A 218 -21.64 41.56 -8.30
CA THR A 218 -22.49 42.48 -7.52
C THR A 218 -22.02 43.93 -7.64
N ALA A 219 -22.81 44.87 -7.10
CA ALA A 219 -22.48 46.30 -7.09
C ALA A 219 -21.15 46.65 -6.40
N ASP A 220 -20.74 45.87 -5.40
CA ASP A 220 -19.45 46.00 -4.70
C ASP A 220 -18.31 45.24 -5.39
N LYS A 221 -18.55 44.72 -6.60
CA LYS A 221 -17.61 43.93 -7.42
C LYS A 221 -17.18 42.61 -6.78
N THR A 222 -17.97 42.09 -5.85
CA THR A 222 -17.78 40.72 -5.36
C THR A 222 -18.43 39.72 -6.31
N GLU A 223 -17.87 38.52 -6.37
CA GLU A 223 -18.42 37.42 -7.15
C GLU A 223 -19.32 36.56 -6.26
N LYS A 224 -20.52 36.24 -6.74
CA LYS A 224 -21.46 35.35 -6.05
C LYS A 224 -21.96 34.27 -6.98
N TRP A 225 -22.17 33.07 -6.45
CA TRP A 225 -22.87 32.01 -7.15
C TRP A 225 -24.36 32.11 -6.88
N VAL A 226 -25.15 32.07 -7.95
CA VAL A 226 -26.61 32.02 -7.86
C VAL A 226 -27.14 30.75 -8.48
N TRP A 227 -28.20 30.22 -7.89
CA TRP A 227 -29.00 29.15 -8.46
C TRP A 227 -30.29 29.73 -8.99
N GLU A 228 -30.56 29.47 -10.26
CA GLU A 228 -31.75 29.92 -10.95
C GLU A 228 -32.63 28.73 -11.31
N GLN A 229 -33.90 28.84 -10.95
CA GLN A 229 -34.95 27.95 -11.41
C GLN A 229 -36.01 28.77 -12.14
N GLY A 230 -36.20 28.50 -13.43
CA GLY A 230 -37.15 29.24 -14.24
C GLY A 230 -37.96 28.37 -15.20
N ASN A 231 -38.93 29.01 -15.83
CA ASN A 231 -39.81 28.41 -16.83
C ASN A 231 -40.02 29.37 -17.99
N ALA A 232 -40.00 28.85 -19.20
CA ALA A 232 -40.34 29.61 -20.40
C ALA A 232 -41.86 29.57 -20.64
N VAL A 233 -42.54 30.69 -20.41
CA VAL A 233 -43.99 30.82 -20.61
C VAL A 233 -44.25 31.57 -21.91
N VAL A 234 -45.11 31.02 -22.77
CA VAL A 234 -45.54 31.72 -23.99
C VAL A 234 -46.71 32.63 -23.63
N SER A 235 -46.51 33.94 -23.67
CA SER A 235 -47.55 34.93 -23.38
C SER A 235 -47.97 35.64 -24.67
N GLY A 236 -49.09 35.20 -25.27
CA GLY A 236 -49.78 35.93 -26.34
C GLY A 236 -48.90 36.49 -27.47
N ASN A 237 -49.29 37.67 -28.00
CA ASN A 237 -48.68 38.32 -29.17
C ASN A 237 -47.26 38.90 -28.95
N ASP A 238 -46.70 38.85 -27.73
CA ASP A 238 -45.46 39.57 -27.36
C ASP A 238 -44.23 38.66 -27.16
N GLY A 239 -44.28 37.41 -27.62
CA GLY A 239 -43.14 36.48 -27.61
C GLY A 239 -42.95 35.71 -26.30
N PRO A 240 -41.88 34.89 -26.18
CA PRO A 240 -41.64 34.07 -24.99
C PRO A 240 -41.13 34.94 -23.82
N VAL A 241 -41.76 34.77 -22.66
CA VAL A 241 -41.40 35.41 -21.39
C VAL A 241 -40.79 34.36 -20.47
N LEU A 242 -39.79 34.75 -19.70
CA LEU A 242 -39.14 33.91 -18.70
C LEU A 242 -39.61 34.33 -17.32
N GLU A 243 -40.05 33.37 -16.51
CA GLU A 243 -40.41 33.58 -15.11
C GLU A 243 -39.60 32.62 -14.25
N GLY A 244 -39.01 33.11 -13.17
CA GLY A 244 -38.15 32.27 -12.35
C GLY A 244 -37.82 32.86 -10.98
N TYR A 245 -37.02 32.08 -10.25
CA TYR A 245 -36.52 32.37 -8.91
C TYR A 245 -35.00 32.21 -8.90
N ILE A 246 -34.31 33.16 -8.26
CA ILE A 246 -32.85 33.18 -8.13
C ILE A 246 -32.47 33.34 -6.66
N THR A 247 -31.57 32.51 -6.17
CA THR A 247 -31.08 32.50 -4.79
C THR A 247 -29.55 32.44 -4.74
N ASP A 248 -28.96 32.97 -3.67
CA ASP A 248 -27.51 32.92 -3.43
C ASP A 248 -27.12 31.53 -2.90
N ILE A 249 -26.24 30.84 -3.64
CA ILE A 249 -25.68 29.53 -3.28
C ILE A 249 -24.17 29.59 -3.09
N THR A 250 -23.59 30.78 -2.89
CA THR A 250 -22.14 30.98 -2.79
C THR A 250 -21.52 30.12 -1.70
N GLU A 251 -22.07 30.14 -0.47
CA GLU A 251 -21.56 29.34 0.65
C GLU A 251 -21.70 27.83 0.38
N GLN A 252 -22.78 27.41 -0.26
CA GLN A 252 -22.99 26.01 -0.65
C GLN A 252 -21.96 25.56 -1.69
N LYS A 253 -21.72 26.37 -2.73
CA LYS A 253 -20.75 26.07 -3.78
C LYS A 253 -19.33 26.02 -3.27
N LEU A 254 -18.97 26.98 -2.43
CA LEU A 254 -17.67 27.01 -1.79
C LEU A 254 -17.43 25.72 -0.96
N ARG A 255 -18.40 25.28 -0.15
CA ARG A 255 -18.32 23.99 0.58
C ARG A 255 -18.23 22.77 -0.36
N GLU A 256 -18.99 22.76 -1.45
CA GLU A 256 -18.95 21.69 -2.46
C GLU A 256 -17.54 21.57 -3.07
N PHE A 257 -16.92 22.71 -3.44
CA PHE A 257 -15.56 22.74 -3.96
C PHE A 257 -14.52 22.26 -2.93
N GLN A 258 -14.66 22.62 -1.64
CA GLN A 258 -13.77 22.12 -0.59
C GLN A 258 -13.83 20.59 -0.46
N ILE A 259 -15.04 20.04 -0.38
CA ILE A 259 -15.24 18.58 -0.25
C ILE A 259 -14.63 17.87 -1.46
N GLN A 260 -14.86 18.39 -2.66
CA GLN A 260 -14.31 17.83 -3.88
C GLN A 260 -12.78 17.84 -3.89
N ALA A 261 -12.14 18.94 -3.47
CA ALA A 261 -10.68 19.03 -3.36
C ALA A 261 -10.10 17.99 -2.38
N ILE A 262 -10.74 17.79 -1.23
CA ILE A 262 -10.33 16.78 -0.24
C ILE A 262 -10.51 15.36 -0.78
N ILE A 263 -11.63 15.08 -1.47
CA ILE A 263 -11.89 13.77 -2.09
C ILE A 263 -10.80 13.44 -3.11
N GLU A 264 -10.48 14.38 -4.00
CA GLU A 264 -9.46 14.20 -5.04
C GLU A 264 -8.06 13.99 -4.45
N ALA A 265 -7.68 14.80 -3.45
CA ALA A 265 -6.42 14.60 -2.72
C ALA A 265 -6.39 13.21 -2.07
N GLY A 266 -7.48 12.80 -1.42
CA GLY A 266 -7.63 11.47 -0.84
C GLY A 266 -7.56 10.34 -1.86
N GLU A 267 -8.09 10.51 -3.07
CA GLU A 267 -8.00 9.52 -4.15
C GLU A 267 -6.56 9.31 -4.63
N ILE A 268 -5.80 10.39 -4.81
CA ILE A 268 -4.37 10.33 -5.15
C ILE A 268 -3.64 9.53 -4.07
N LEU A 269 -3.84 9.89 -2.80
CA LEU A 269 -3.16 9.26 -1.66
C LEU A 269 -3.59 7.80 -1.42
N ARG A 270 -4.79 7.39 -1.84
CA ARG A 270 -5.24 5.99 -1.74
C ARG A 270 -4.70 5.11 -2.86
N ASN A 271 -4.60 5.64 -4.08
CA ASN A 271 -4.23 4.86 -5.26
C ASN A 271 -2.72 4.72 -5.46
N THR A 272 -1.91 5.48 -4.71
CA THR A 272 -0.46 5.44 -4.80
C THR A 272 0.16 5.29 -3.42
N LEU A 273 1.12 4.36 -3.30
CA LEU A 273 1.69 3.98 -2.00
C LEU A 273 3.02 4.66 -1.72
N ARG A 274 3.74 5.12 -2.75
CA ARG A 274 5.09 5.65 -2.66
C ARG A 274 5.13 7.17 -2.79
N LEU A 275 5.95 7.82 -1.95
CA LEU A 275 6.14 9.28 -1.93
C LEU A 275 6.39 9.87 -3.32
N ASN A 276 7.28 9.25 -4.09
CA ASN A 276 7.66 9.70 -5.43
C ASN A 276 6.54 9.61 -6.49
N GLU A 277 5.45 8.90 -6.19
CA GLU A 277 4.30 8.78 -7.09
C GLU A 277 3.17 9.74 -6.74
N PHE A 278 2.88 9.89 -5.44
CA PHE A 278 1.74 10.70 -4.99
C PHE A 278 2.09 12.16 -4.74
N CYS A 279 3.27 12.47 -4.20
CA CYS A 279 3.65 13.85 -3.88
C CYS A 279 3.67 14.76 -5.12
N PRO A 280 4.24 14.38 -6.28
CA PRO A 280 4.21 15.24 -7.48
C PRO A 280 2.79 15.53 -7.97
N LYS A 281 1.91 14.51 -7.96
CA LYS A 281 0.51 14.65 -8.37
C LYS A 281 -0.26 15.57 -7.43
N LEU A 282 -0.05 15.40 -6.13
CA LEU A 282 -0.71 16.20 -5.11
C LEU A 282 -0.26 17.66 -5.16
N VAL A 283 1.06 17.92 -5.19
CA VAL A 283 1.62 19.28 -5.26
C VAL A 283 1.13 20.02 -6.50
N LYS A 284 1.11 19.35 -7.66
CA LYS A 284 0.55 19.91 -8.89
C LYS A 284 -0.94 20.22 -8.78
N ARG A 285 -1.73 19.29 -8.21
CA ARG A 285 -3.18 19.48 -8.06
C ARG A 285 -3.52 20.61 -7.09
N ILE A 286 -2.78 20.74 -5.99
CA ILE A 286 -2.90 21.85 -5.05
C ILE A 286 -2.61 23.18 -5.76
N LYS A 287 -1.55 23.24 -6.58
CA LYS A 287 -1.25 24.44 -7.37
C LYS A 287 -2.41 24.83 -8.29
N ASP A 288 -2.98 23.86 -9.00
CA ASP A 288 -4.08 24.08 -9.96
C ASP A 288 -5.38 24.53 -9.26
N ILE A 289 -5.74 23.92 -8.13
CA ILE A 289 -6.98 24.21 -7.38
C ILE A 289 -6.94 25.61 -6.74
N TYR A 290 -5.81 25.97 -6.13
CA TYR A 290 -5.69 27.23 -5.37
C TYR A 290 -5.10 28.38 -6.20
N HIS A 291 -4.87 28.14 -7.50
CA HIS A 291 -4.21 29.07 -8.42
C HIS A 291 -2.91 29.64 -7.81
N ALA A 292 -2.11 28.76 -7.21
CA ALA A 292 -0.87 29.17 -6.55
C ALA A 292 0.24 29.41 -7.59
N ASP A 293 1.08 30.42 -7.33
CA ASP A 293 2.26 30.72 -8.15
C ASP A 293 3.35 29.65 -7.91
N CYS A 294 3.47 29.20 -6.67
CA CYS A 294 4.40 28.16 -6.26
C CYS A 294 3.83 27.29 -5.13
N VAL A 295 4.18 26.00 -5.16
CA VAL A 295 3.87 25.02 -4.10
C VAL A 295 5.09 24.15 -3.88
N ALA A 296 5.48 23.92 -2.62
CA ALA A 296 6.61 23.07 -2.27
C ALA A 296 6.29 22.18 -1.05
N LEU A 297 6.86 20.98 -1.05
CA LEU A 297 6.80 20.03 0.06
C LEU A 297 8.22 19.80 0.58
N LEU A 298 8.45 20.23 1.82
CA LEU A 298 9.70 20.05 2.55
C LEU A 298 9.57 18.82 3.44
N LEU A 299 10.46 17.86 3.26
CA LEU A 299 10.49 16.62 4.05
C LEU A 299 11.84 16.48 4.75
N PRO A 300 11.87 15.90 5.96
CA PRO A 300 13.10 15.68 6.70
C PRO A 300 14.03 14.73 5.95
N THR A 301 15.33 15.03 6.02
CA THR A 301 16.38 14.10 5.58
C THR A 301 16.77 13.17 6.72
N SER A 302 17.62 12.17 6.44
CA SER A 302 18.14 11.24 7.45
C SER A 302 18.94 11.91 8.57
N ARG A 303 19.29 13.21 8.44
CA ARG A 303 19.81 14.05 9.51
C ARG A 303 18.63 14.75 10.19
N GLU A 304 18.40 14.44 11.46
CA GLU A 304 17.20 14.81 12.25
C GLU A 304 16.82 16.30 12.25
N THR A 305 17.69 17.22 11.80
CA THR A 305 17.49 18.67 11.88
C THR A 305 17.39 19.40 10.54
N ILE A 306 17.60 18.73 9.41
CA ILE A 306 17.62 19.38 8.09
C ILE A 306 16.48 18.84 7.21
N THR A 307 15.66 19.74 6.70
CA THR A 307 14.64 19.40 5.69
C THR A 307 15.14 19.71 4.30
N THR A 308 14.66 18.98 3.30
CA THR A 308 14.95 19.26 1.89
C THR A 308 13.65 19.49 1.15
N ILE A 309 13.70 20.38 0.16
CA ILE A 309 12.60 20.56 -0.79
C ILE A 309 12.59 19.31 -1.68
N GLN A 310 11.72 18.35 -1.38
CA GLN A 310 11.66 17.09 -2.13
C GLN A 310 10.79 17.21 -3.38
N TYR A 311 9.74 18.04 -3.32
CA TYR A 311 8.81 18.24 -4.43
C TYR A 311 8.40 19.70 -4.49
N ALA A 312 8.43 20.28 -5.68
CA ALA A 312 8.01 21.66 -5.89
C ALA A 312 7.46 21.88 -7.31
N GLU A 313 6.51 22.80 -7.43
CA GLU A 313 5.84 23.20 -8.67
C GLU A 313 5.79 24.72 -8.82
N GLY A 314 5.78 25.20 -10.07
CA GLY A 314 5.82 26.63 -10.37
C GLY A 314 7.21 27.22 -10.21
N ASN A 315 7.31 28.42 -9.62
CA ASN A 315 8.59 29.14 -9.53
C ASN A 315 9.61 28.45 -8.59
N TRP A 316 9.20 27.44 -7.82
CA TRP A 316 10.07 26.66 -6.94
C TRP A 316 10.55 25.33 -7.54
N SER A 317 10.19 25.00 -8.78
CA SER A 317 10.60 23.73 -9.40
C SER A 317 12.12 23.57 -9.52
N GLU A 318 12.88 24.66 -9.63
CA GLU A 318 14.35 24.64 -9.68
C GLU A 318 15.01 24.45 -8.29
N LEU A 319 14.24 24.56 -7.20
CA LEU A 319 14.75 24.45 -5.82
C LEU A 319 14.69 23.02 -5.27
N ILE A 320 14.28 22.04 -6.08
CA ILE A 320 14.22 20.64 -5.64
C ILE A 320 15.63 20.16 -5.28
N GLY A 321 15.78 19.66 -4.04
CA GLY A 321 17.05 19.19 -3.47
C GLY A 321 17.75 20.19 -2.55
N GLU A 322 17.30 21.44 -2.48
CA GLU A 322 17.87 22.44 -1.57
C GLU A 322 17.53 22.13 -0.09
N GLU A 323 18.50 22.34 0.79
CA GLU A 323 18.38 22.14 2.24
C GLU A 323 17.81 23.39 2.94
N VAL A 324 16.72 23.22 3.68
CA VAL A 324 16.06 24.28 4.44
C VAL A 324 16.10 23.95 5.94
N PRO A 325 16.79 24.77 6.75
CA PRO A 325 16.81 24.60 8.21
C PRO A 325 15.52 25.19 8.82
N LEU A 326 14.50 24.34 9.05
CA LEU A 326 13.18 24.80 9.51
C LEU A 326 13.24 25.61 10.81
N PHE A 327 14.01 25.17 11.80
CA PHE A 327 14.09 25.82 13.11
C PHE A 327 14.87 27.15 13.11
N GLU A 328 15.66 27.41 12.06
CA GLU A 328 16.31 28.72 11.86
C GLU A 328 15.41 29.68 11.08
N CYS A 329 14.50 29.14 10.27
CA CYS A 329 13.64 29.90 9.36
C CYS A 329 12.26 30.21 9.95
N PHE A 330 11.77 29.40 10.89
CA PHE A 330 10.42 29.48 11.44
C PHE A 330 10.43 29.39 12.98
N ASP A 331 9.41 29.96 13.63
CA ASP A 331 9.25 29.91 15.08
C ASP A 331 9.03 28.45 15.55
N PRO A 332 9.89 27.90 16.44
CA PRO A 332 9.75 26.56 16.97
C PRO A 332 8.38 26.28 17.61
N ILE A 333 7.77 27.27 18.27
CA ILE A 333 6.47 27.10 18.93
C ILE A 333 5.35 26.92 17.88
N ALA A 334 5.44 27.63 16.76
CA ALA A 334 4.46 27.49 15.67
C ALA A 334 4.57 26.12 14.98
N LEU A 335 5.79 25.57 14.88
CA LEU A 335 6.05 24.23 14.36
C LEU A 335 5.50 23.14 15.31
N GLU A 336 5.65 23.31 16.63
CA GLU A 336 5.16 22.34 17.64
C GLU A 336 3.63 22.33 17.76
N ASP A 337 2.98 23.49 17.75
CA ASP A 337 1.53 23.65 17.88
C ASP A 337 0.74 23.37 16.58
N ARG A 338 1.43 22.97 15.50
CA ARG A 338 0.86 22.83 14.14
C ARG A 338 0.13 24.09 13.64
N ARG A 339 0.58 25.28 14.04
CA ARG A 339 -0.08 26.52 13.62
C ARG A 339 0.33 26.87 12.20
N THR A 340 -0.65 27.12 11.34
CA THR A 340 -0.40 27.65 9.99
C THR A 340 0.23 29.04 10.12
N ILE A 341 1.38 29.23 9.48
CA ILE A 341 2.07 30.51 9.47
C ILE A 341 1.72 31.21 8.16
N LEU A 342 1.17 32.42 8.24
CA LEU A 342 0.89 33.25 7.08
C LEU A 342 1.95 34.34 6.99
N PHE A 343 2.58 34.49 5.83
CA PHE A 343 3.55 35.55 5.57
C PHE A 343 2.99 36.50 4.51
N THR A 344 3.03 37.80 4.79
CA THR A 344 2.74 38.85 3.81
C THR A 344 3.99 39.68 3.55
N ARG A 345 4.40 39.77 2.29
CA ARG A 345 5.59 40.54 1.88
C ARG A 345 5.39 42.02 2.23
N GLY A 346 6.31 42.58 3.03
CA GLY A 346 6.31 43.98 3.44
C GLY A 346 5.71 44.25 4.84
N GLU A 347 5.23 43.24 5.55
CA GLU A 347 4.80 43.40 6.95
C GLU A 347 6.00 43.58 7.91
N PRO A 348 5.95 44.55 8.85
CA PRO A 348 7.04 44.79 9.77
C PRO A 348 7.25 43.61 10.73
N GLY A 349 8.47 43.06 10.77
CA GLY A 349 8.87 42.04 11.75
C GLY A 349 8.87 40.59 11.25
N MET A 350 8.36 40.30 10.05
CA MET A 350 8.44 38.97 9.45
C MET A 350 9.66 38.83 8.53
N LYS A 351 10.53 37.85 8.80
CA LYS A 351 11.62 37.46 7.90
C LYS A 351 11.24 36.15 7.20
N LEU A 352 11.25 36.17 5.87
CA LEU A 352 11.08 34.98 5.05
C LEU A 352 12.40 34.18 4.98
N CYS A 353 12.32 32.85 4.90
CA CYS A 353 13.46 32.01 4.55
C CYS A 353 14.08 32.48 3.22
N PRO A 354 15.37 32.83 3.17
CA PRO A 354 16.01 33.34 1.94
C PRO A 354 15.90 32.39 0.74
N ILE A 355 15.83 31.08 0.99
CA ILE A 355 15.74 30.03 -0.04
C ILE A 355 14.35 30.03 -0.70
N LEU A 356 13.30 30.37 0.07
CA LEU A 356 11.91 30.37 -0.42
C LEU A 356 11.45 31.73 -0.95
N ASP A 357 12.32 32.76 -0.99
CA ASP A 357 11.98 34.06 -1.56
C ASP A 357 12.00 34.03 -3.10
N ASP A 358 10.84 33.74 -3.69
CA ASP A 358 10.63 33.73 -5.15
C ASP A 358 10.52 35.13 -5.78
N LYS A 359 10.53 36.20 -4.97
CA LYS A 359 10.29 37.61 -5.36
C LYS A 359 8.95 37.90 -6.05
N THR A 360 8.17 36.90 -6.41
CA THR A 360 6.90 37.00 -7.14
C THR A 360 5.69 36.86 -6.25
N SER A 361 5.74 35.99 -5.23
CA SER A 361 4.62 35.78 -4.32
C SER A 361 4.53 36.91 -3.30
N ALA A 362 3.38 37.56 -3.25
CA ALA A 362 3.08 38.61 -2.26
C ALA A 362 2.68 38.01 -0.90
N LYS A 363 2.07 36.81 -0.89
CA LYS A 363 1.60 36.11 0.30
C LYS A 363 1.97 34.64 0.26
N MET A 364 2.34 34.08 1.40
CA MET A 364 2.72 32.67 1.54
C MET A 364 2.05 32.03 2.76
N ALA A 365 1.66 30.76 2.63
CA ALA A 365 1.14 29.93 3.70
C ALA A 365 2.08 28.76 3.96
N PHE A 366 2.48 28.58 5.22
CA PHE A 366 3.33 27.49 5.68
C PHE A 366 2.52 26.60 6.61
N LEU A 367 2.29 25.36 6.18
CA LEU A 367 1.51 24.35 6.89
C LEU A 367 2.45 23.27 7.45
N PRO A 368 2.69 23.25 8.77
CA PRO A 368 3.59 22.30 9.39
C PRO A 368 3.04 20.87 9.31
N LEU A 369 3.88 19.93 8.87
CA LEU A 369 3.57 18.51 8.76
C LEU A 369 4.34 17.75 9.83
N LYS A 370 3.66 17.33 10.91
CA LYS A 370 4.29 16.55 11.98
C LYS A 370 4.23 15.06 11.65
N ILE A 371 5.32 14.51 11.12
CA ILE A 371 5.44 13.12 10.63
C ILE A 371 5.76 12.15 11.77
N ASP A 372 6.53 12.58 12.77
CA ASP A 372 6.76 11.83 14.01
C ASP A 372 7.11 12.82 15.14
N SER A 373 7.29 12.32 16.36
CA SER A 373 7.78 13.02 17.55
C SER A 373 9.01 13.91 17.31
N ASN A 374 9.92 13.51 16.42
CA ASN A 374 11.17 14.22 16.11
C ASN A 374 11.29 14.68 14.65
N GLN A 375 10.31 14.43 13.78
CA GLN A 375 10.41 14.70 12.34
C GLN A 375 9.30 15.66 11.87
N ASN A 376 9.72 16.87 11.51
CA ASN A 376 8.85 17.92 10.99
C ASN A 376 9.11 18.14 9.50
N GLY A 377 8.05 18.12 8.70
CA GLY A 377 8.01 18.61 7.33
C GLY A 377 7.18 19.89 7.24
N MET A 378 7.07 20.44 6.03
CA MET A 378 6.28 21.64 5.76
C MET A 378 5.68 21.59 4.36
N LEU A 379 4.40 21.88 4.23
CA LEU A 379 3.76 22.21 2.97
C LEU A 379 3.72 23.73 2.82
N VAL A 380 4.24 24.26 1.72
CA VAL A 380 4.35 25.69 1.49
C VAL A 380 3.63 26.07 0.20
N LEU A 381 2.84 27.12 0.26
CA LEU A 381 2.15 27.70 -0.90
C LEU A 381 2.42 29.19 -0.98
N GLY A 382 2.73 29.71 -2.17
CA GLY A 382 2.88 31.14 -2.44
C GLY A 382 1.94 31.60 -3.55
N ARG A 383 1.30 32.76 -3.36
CA ARG A 383 0.48 33.40 -4.40
C ARG A 383 0.41 34.92 -4.27
N GLY A 384 -0.03 35.60 -5.33
CA GLY A 384 -0.28 37.06 -5.33
C GLY A 384 -1.48 37.53 -4.48
N ASN A 385 -2.52 36.70 -4.33
CA ASN A 385 -3.80 37.06 -3.68
C ASN A 385 -3.90 36.59 -2.20
N GLN A 386 -4.81 37.18 -1.40
CA GLN A 386 -5.03 36.78 -0.01
C GLN A 386 -5.63 35.37 0.10
N PHE A 387 -5.14 34.55 1.03
CA PHE A 387 -5.80 33.29 1.44
C PHE A 387 -7.07 33.60 2.22
N THR A 388 -8.18 32.99 1.82
CA THR A 388 -9.43 33.01 2.58
C THR A 388 -9.37 31.98 3.71
N ASP A 389 -10.11 32.21 4.80
CA ASP A 389 -10.17 31.26 5.93
C ASP A 389 -10.59 29.86 5.47
N LEU A 390 -11.52 29.82 4.51
CA LEU A 390 -12.06 28.60 3.94
C LEU A 390 -10.99 27.78 3.17
N GLU A 391 -10.11 28.44 2.43
CA GLU A 391 -9.00 27.78 1.73
C GLU A 391 -7.98 27.22 2.72
N LEU A 392 -7.69 27.96 3.79
CA LEU A 392 -6.77 27.52 4.84
C LEU A 392 -7.30 26.28 5.56
N GLU A 393 -8.59 26.24 5.89
CA GLU A 393 -9.23 25.04 6.48
C GLU A 393 -9.08 23.81 5.59
N THR A 394 -9.24 23.96 4.27
CA THR A 394 -9.10 22.84 3.33
C THR A 394 -7.65 22.40 3.17
N LEU A 395 -6.71 23.34 3.13
CA LEU A 395 -5.28 23.03 3.07
C LEU A 395 -4.80 22.32 4.34
N ILE A 396 -5.32 22.69 5.51
CA ILE A 396 -5.07 21.98 6.77
C ILE A 396 -5.61 20.55 6.67
N ALA A 397 -6.85 20.36 6.20
CA ALA A 397 -7.43 19.03 6.02
C ALA A 397 -6.61 18.15 5.04
N ILE A 398 -6.11 18.72 3.94
CA ILE A 398 -5.23 18.01 2.99
C ILE A 398 -3.90 17.65 3.67
N SER A 399 -3.33 18.55 4.47
CA SER A 399 -2.10 18.33 5.23
C SER A 399 -2.26 17.19 6.24
N ASP A 400 -3.40 17.13 6.94
CA ASP A 400 -3.72 16.07 7.91
C ASP A 400 -3.88 14.69 7.26
N ILE A 401 -4.34 14.61 6.02
CA ILE A 401 -4.43 13.34 5.26
C ILE A 401 -3.06 12.97 4.66
N LEU A 402 -2.25 13.97 4.30
CA LEU A 402 -0.92 13.79 3.73
C LEU A 402 0.06 13.15 4.73
N VAL A 403 0.02 13.56 6.01
CA VAL A 403 0.94 13.04 7.05
C VAL A 403 0.87 11.51 7.19
N PRO A 404 -0.30 10.88 7.41
CA PRO A 404 -0.41 9.42 7.48
C PRO A 404 0.03 8.72 6.17
N ALA A 405 -0.17 9.35 5.02
CA ALA A 405 0.27 8.79 3.74
C ALA A 405 1.81 8.78 3.61
N ILE A 406 2.48 9.84 4.09
CA ILE A 406 3.94 9.91 4.18
C ILE A 406 4.47 8.84 5.15
N GLU A 407 3.91 8.76 6.36
CA GLU A 407 4.28 7.75 7.36
C GLU A 407 4.13 6.32 6.80
N ARG A 408 3.01 6.02 6.16
CA ARG A 408 2.76 4.72 5.52
C ARG A 408 3.79 4.41 4.46
N SER A 409 4.15 5.37 3.60
CA SER A 409 5.19 5.17 2.58
C SER A 409 6.56 4.91 3.21
N ASN A 410 6.93 5.66 4.26
CA ASN A 410 8.19 5.46 4.97
C ASN A 410 8.25 4.08 5.64
N LEU A 411 7.14 3.64 6.26
CA LEU A 411 7.02 2.32 6.86
C LEU A 411 7.11 1.21 5.80
N LEU A 412 6.44 1.36 4.66
CA LEU A 412 6.53 0.42 3.55
C LEU A 412 7.97 0.29 3.04
N GLN A 413 8.68 1.39 2.85
CA GLN A 413 10.08 1.37 2.44
C GLN A 413 10.98 0.67 3.49
N LYS A 414 10.70 0.87 4.78
CA LYS A 414 11.41 0.18 5.86
C LYS A 414 11.14 -1.33 5.85
N VAL A 415 9.89 -1.74 5.63
CA VAL A 415 9.50 -3.16 5.52
C VAL A 415 10.12 -3.80 4.27
N GLU A 416 10.07 -3.14 3.11
CA GLU A 416 10.73 -3.62 1.88
C GLU A 416 12.24 -3.83 2.10
N LYS A 417 12.92 -2.87 2.75
CA LYS A 417 14.34 -2.98 3.12
C LYS A 417 14.60 -4.17 4.06
N GLN A 418 13.72 -4.41 5.04
CA GLN A 418 13.84 -5.56 5.94
C GLN A 418 13.60 -6.90 5.22
N LEU A 419 12.64 -6.95 4.30
CA LEU A 419 12.31 -8.16 3.54
C LEU A 419 13.47 -8.54 2.60
N HIS A 420 14.06 -7.56 1.91
CA HIS A 420 15.23 -7.83 1.06
C HIS A 420 16.42 -8.36 1.84
N ARG A 421 16.64 -7.87 3.07
CA ARG A 421 17.67 -8.40 3.99
C ARG A 421 17.38 -9.84 4.41
N LEU A 422 16.13 -10.22 4.63
CA LEU A 422 15.77 -11.61 4.94
C LEU A 422 15.97 -12.53 3.73
N GLU A 423 15.60 -12.08 2.53
CA GLU A 423 15.88 -12.81 1.29
C GLU A 423 17.39 -13.04 1.09
N SER A 424 18.19 -12.01 1.38
CA SER A 424 19.66 -12.06 1.34
C SER A 424 20.21 -13.16 2.24
N LEU A 425 19.77 -13.18 3.50
CA LEU A 425 20.19 -14.19 4.48
C LEU A 425 19.70 -15.59 4.06
N HIS A 426 18.49 -15.69 3.51
CA HIS A 426 17.95 -16.96 3.03
C HIS A 426 18.75 -17.54 1.85
N VAL A 427 19.19 -16.70 0.90
CA VAL A 427 20.07 -17.12 -0.19
C VAL A 427 21.40 -17.67 0.34
N ILE A 428 21.96 -17.03 1.37
CA ILE A 428 23.17 -17.51 2.05
C ILE A 428 22.91 -18.87 2.72
N ASP A 429 21.83 -19.01 3.49
CA ASP A 429 21.46 -20.28 4.14
C ASP A 429 21.25 -21.42 3.12
N GLN A 430 20.60 -21.14 1.99
CA GLN A 430 20.45 -22.10 0.90
C GLN A 430 21.80 -22.47 0.28
N ALA A 431 22.70 -21.51 0.09
CA ALA A 431 24.05 -21.79 -0.41
C ALA A 431 24.85 -22.68 0.55
N ILE A 432 24.75 -22.42 1.86
CA ILE A 432 25.40 -23.24 2.91
C ILE A 432 24.87 -24.67 2.92
N THR A 433 23.56 -24.85 2.75
CA THR A 433 22.92 -26.17 2.81
C THR A 433 23.06 -26.99 1.52
N SER A 434 23.18 -26.34 0.36
CA SER A 434 23.21 -27.00 -0.95
C SER A 434 24.62 -27.19 -1.52
N ASN A 435 25.58 -26.33 -1.16
CA ASN A 435 26.92 -26.34 -1.73
C ASN A 435 27.98 -26.48 -0.63
N PHE A 436 28.80 -27.54 -0.70
CA PHE A 436 29.87 -27.78 0.27
C PHE A 436 31.21 -27.12 -0.13
N ASP A 437 31.24 -26.35 -1.23
CA ASP A 437 32.43 -25.60 -1.62
C ASP A 437 32.47 -24.21 -0.94
N ILE A 438 33.38 -24.08 0.03
CA ILE A 438 33.58 -22.85 0.80
C ILE A 438 33.95 -21.65 -0.08
N GLN A 439 34.61 -21.85 -1.22
CA GLN A 439 34.97 -20.75 -2.14
C GLN A 439 33.72 -20.15 -2.78
N VAL A 440 32.75 -21.00 -3.13
CA VAL A 440 31.48 -20.54 -3.70
C VAL A 440 30.63 -19.84 -2.65
N ILE A 441 30.55 -20.40 -1.43
CA ILE A 441 29.83 -19.78 -0.32
C ILE A 441 30.40 -18.39 0.00
N ASN A 442 31.73 -18.28 0.13
CA ASN A 442 32.38 -17.00 0.40
C ASN A 442 32.04 -15.95 -0.64
N LYS A 443 32.06 -16.33 -1.92
CA LYS A 443 31.72 -15.41 -3.01
C LYS A 443 30.27 -14.93 -2.89
N ILE A 444 29.32 -15.82 -2.63
CA ILE A 444 27.90 -15.46 -2.46
C ILE A 444 27.72 -14.50 -1.28
N ILE A 445 28.33 -14.81 -0.13
CA ILE A 445 28.26 -13.95 1.06
C ILE A 445 28.84 -12.57 0.77
N LEU A 446 30.04 -12.50 0.17
CA LEU A 446 30.74 -11.26 -0.13
C LEU A 446 30.02 -10.41 -1.18
N ASP A 447 29.46 -11.04 -2.21
CA ASP A 447 28.65 -10.35 -3.22
C ASP A 447 27.39 -9.74 -2.55
N GLN A 448 26.79 -10.45 -1.60
CA GLN A 448 25.63 -9.94 -0.85
C GLN A 448 25.99 -8.81 0.13
N VAL A 449 27.15 -8.89 0.79
CA VAL A 449 27.72 -7.80 1.59
C VAL A 449 27.86 -6.54 0.74
N CYS A 450 28.50 -6.63 -0.42
CA CYS A 450 28.70 -5.48 -1.32
C CYS A 450 27.36 -4.92 -1.82
N LYS A 451 26.43 -5.79 -2.23
CA LYS A 451 25.12 -5.40 -2.79
C LYS A 451 24.24 -4.67 -1.78
N GLU A 452 24.09 -5.22 -0.57
CA GLU A 452 23.11 -4.74 0.41
C GLU A 452 23.65 -3.61 1.29
N LEU A 453 24.93 -3.65 1.64
CA LEU A 453 25.56 -2.61 2.47
C LEU A 453 26.12 -1.45 1.64
N GLY A 454 26.09 -1.57 0.30
CA GLY A 454 26.71 -0.61 -0.62
C GLY A 454 28.23 -0.58 -0.48
N GLY A 455 28.83 -1.71 -0.09
CA GLY A 455 30.28 -1.87 0.02
C GLY A 455 30.92 -1.93 -1.36
N ASP A 456 31.96 -1.12 -1.58
CA ASP A 456 32.74 -1.10 -2.82
C ASP A 456 33.61 -2.35 -2.97
N ALA A 457 34.07 -2.90 -1.86
CA ALA A 457 34.80 -4.15 -1.77
C ALA A 457 34.60 -4.80 -0.39
N ALA A 458 34.78 -6.12 -0.33
CA ALA A 458 34.70 -6.86 0.93
C ALA A 458 35.57 -8.13 0.87
N ASP A 459 36.15 -8.51 2.00
CA ASP A 459 36.92 -9.75 2.17
C ASP A 459 36.61 -10.47 3.48
N ILE A 460 37.00 -11.75 3.51
CA ILE A 460 36.95 -12.60 4.70
C ILE A 460 38.38 -13.02 5.04
N LEU A 461 38.74 -12.85 6.30
CA LEU A 461 40.02 -13.28 6.87
C LEU A 461 39.77 -14.35 7.93
N ILE A 462 40.40 -15.53 7.82
CA ILE A 462 40.25 -16.63 8.77
C ILE A 462 41.55 -16.83 9.55
N LEU A 463 41.44 -17.07 10.86
CA LEU A 463 42.59 -17.24 11.73
C LEU A 463 43.20 -18.64 11.55
N ASN A 464 44.45 -18.68 11.10
CA ASN A 464 45.28 -19.86 11.23
C ASN A 464 45.93 -19.88 12.62
N LYS A 465 45.37 -20.71 13.53
CA LYS A 465 45.85 -20.83 14.92
C LYS A 465 47.29 -21.34 15.05
N ALA A 466 47.80 -22.08 14.06
CA ALA A 466 49.16 -22.60 14.13
C ALA A 466 50.21 -21.51 13.87
N THR A 467 49.89 -20.53 13.02
CA THR A 467 50.80 -19.45 12.64
C THR A 467 50.47 -18.11 13.30
N ASN A 468 49.31 -17.99 13.95
CA ASN A 468 48.74 -16.71 14.45
C ASN A 468 48.65 -15.65 13.35
N ILE A 469 48.29 -16.09 12.14
CA ILE A 469 48.11 -15.24 10.96
C ILE A 469 46.67 -15.38 10.47
N LEU A 470 46.06 -14.26 10.13
CA LEU A 470 44.79 -14.15 9.43
C LEU A 470 45.06 -14.26 7.93
N GLU A 471 44.48 -15.28 7.30
CA GLU A 471 44.64 -15.57 5.87
C GLU A 471 43.38 -15.16 5.12
N ASN A 472 43.54 -14.51 3.98
CA ASN A 472 42.41 -14.18 3.12
C ASN A 472 41.87 -15.43 2.44
N VAL A 473 40.56 -15.64 2.55
CA VAL A 473 39.86 -16.82 2.04
C VAL A 473 38.77 -16.47 1.02
N GLY A 474 38.53 -15.18 0.79
CA GLY A 474 37.49 -14.68 -0.10
C GLY A 474 37.60 -13.17 -0.29
N THR A 475 37.35 -12.70 -1.52
CA THR A 475 37.40 -11.28 -1.90
C THR A 475 36.36 -10.96 -2.99
N THR A 476 35.73 -9.79 -2.92
CA THR A 476 34.89 -9.20 -3.97
C THR A 476 35.16 -7.69 -4.04
N GLY A 477 35.08 -7.09 -5.25
CA GLY A 477 35.05 -5.63 -5.45
C GLY A 477 36.41 -4.90 -5.44
N PHE A 478 37.50 -5.62 -5.13
CA PHE A 478 38.86 -5.09 -5.20
C PHE A 478 39.38 -4.95 -6.63
N MET A 479 40.17 -3.90 -6.89
CA MET A 479 40.87 -3.67 -8.14
C MET A 479 42.19 -4.45 -8.24
N ASP A 480 42.93 -4.61 -7.13
CA ASP A 480 44.17 -5.39 -7.12
C ASP A 480 43.90 -6.90 -6.90
N PRO A 481 44.20 -7.77 -7.89
CA PRO A 481 44.01 -9.22 -7.74
C PRO A 481 44.95 -9.85 -6.70
N MET A 482 46.06 -9.20 -6.32
CA MET A 482 46.99 -9.73 -5.30
C MET A 482 46.37 -9.77 -3.89
N ILE A 483 45.22 -9.12 -3.67
CA ILE A 483 44.55 -9.07 -2.37
C ILE A 483 44.16 -10.46 -1.85
N ARG A 484 43.92 -11.43 -2.75
CA ARG A 484 43.62 -12.83 -2.40
C ARG A 484 44.74 -13.56 -1.69
N SER A 485 46.00 -13.13 -1.84
CA SER A 485 47.16 -13.79 -1.22
C SER A 485 47.62 -13.09 0.06
N ILE A 486 46.85 -12.14 0.57
CA ILE A 486 47.20 -11.36 1.75
C ILE A 486 47.15 -12.23 3.01
N ARG A 487 48.15 -12.00 3.87
CA ARG A 487 48.30 -12.59 5.19
C ARG A 487 48.58 -11.47 6.18
N VAL A 488 47.78 -11.35 7.22
CA VAL A 488 47.95 -10.30 8.24
C VAL A 488 48.20 -10.89 9.63
N PRO A 489 49.13 -10.35 10.43
CA PRO A 489 49.39 -10.87 11.77
C PRO A 489 48.25 -10.60 12.74
N LEU A 490 47.99 -11.53 13.67
CA LEU A 490 46.94 -11.39 14.68
C LEU A 490 47.16 -10.23 15.66
N THR A 491 48.41 -9.95 16.07
CA THR A 491 48.69 -8.95 17.11
C THR A 491 48.91 -7.54 16.57
N THR A 492 49.28 -7.42 15.29
CA THR A 492 49.68 -6.15 14.68
C THR A 492 48.75 -5.74 13.52
N SER A 493 47.50 -6.19 13.50
CA SER A 493 46.52 -5.74 12.50
C SER A 493 45.21 -5.30 13.15
N ILE A 494 44.43 -4.47 12.44
CA ILE A 494 43.09 -4.08 12.90
C ILE A 494 42.14 -5.27 12.90
N ALA A 495 42.18 -6.11 11.87
CA ALA A 495 41.46 -7.39 11.86
C ALA A 495 41.83 -8.22 13.09
N GLY A 496 43.12 -8.28 13.43
CA GLY A 496 43.59 -8.95 14.63
C GLY A 496 43.02 -8.37 15.93
N LYS A 497 42.97 -7.04 16.05
CA LYS A 497 42.31 -6.34 17.16
C LYS A 497 40.82 -6.68 17.25
N VAL A 498 40.11 -6.64 16.13
CA VAL A 498 38.68 -7.01 16.04
C VAL A 498 38.44 -8.43 16.55
N LEU A 499 39.30 -9.36 16.16
CA LEU A 499 39.22 -10.76 16.57
C LEU A 499 39.50 -10.93 18.07
N LEU A 500 40.53 -10.24 18.61
CA LEU A 500 40.91 -10.33 20.02
C LEU A 500 39.91 -9.64 20.97
N GLU A 501 39.33 -8.51 20.56
CA GLU A 501 38.34 -7.78 21.35
C GLU A 501 36.92 -8.32 21.17
N ASN A 502 36.70 -9.15 20.13
CA ASN A 502 35.41 -9.67 19.70
C ASN A 502 34.33 -8.57 19.58
N LYS A 503 34.72 -7.44 18.98
CA LYS A 503 33.87 -6.27 18.74
C LYS A 503 34.14 -5.69 17.37
N GLY A 504 33.08 -5.22 16.72
CA GLY A 504 33.21 -4.48 15.46
C GLY A 504 34.08 -3.24 15.60
N PHE A 505 34.82 -2.91 14.54
CA PHE A 505 35.68 -1.73 14.49
C PHE A 505 35.48 -1.00 13.17
N TYR A 506 35.34 0.33 13.24
CA TYR A 506 34.94 1.15 12.12
C TYR A 506 35.81 2.40 12.03
N ILE A 507 36.18 2.76 10.80
CA ILE A 507 36.85 4.00 10.47
C ILE A 507 36.02 4.68 9.39
N ASN A 508 35.32 5.75 9.77
CA ASN A 508 34.46 6.51 8.85
C ASN A 508 35.28 7.34 7.85
N ASN A 509 36.49 7.74 8.22
CA ASN A 509 37.41 8.48 7.34
C ASN A 509 38.86 8.01 7.51
N LEU A 510 39.33 7.23 6.55
CA LEU A 510 40.69 6.70 6.46
C LEU A 510 41.76 7.78 6.24
N ASP A 511 41.40 8.93 5.67
CA ASP A 511 42.36 10.03 5.49
C ASP A 511 42.74 10.67 6.84
N GLN A 512 41.83 10.66 7.81
CA GLN A 512 42.05 11.18 9.17
C GLN A 512 42.62 10.13 10.12
N ASN A 513 42.21 8.87 9.96
CA ASN A 513 42.67 7.74 10.76
C ASN A 513 43.20 6.66 9.81
N PRO A 514 44.43 6.81 9.31
CA PRO A 514 45.00 5.83 8.41
C PRO A 514 45.14 4.48 9.11
N LEU A 515 44.90 3.40 8.37
CA LEU A 515 45.24 2.05 8.82
C LEU A 515 46.75 2.03 9.11
N TRP A 516 47.12 1.91 10.39
CA TRP A 516 48.52 1.91 10.86
C TRP A 516 49.36 0.76 10.27
N PHE A 517 48.71 -0.23 9.66
CA PHE A 517 49.33 -1.16 8.73
C PHE A 517 48.91 -0.80 7.29
N ILE A 518 49.78 -0.07 6.59
CA ILE A 518 49.63 0.17 5.15
C ILE A 518 49.82 -1.18 4.45
N ARG A 519 48.73 -1.80 3.95
CA ARG A 519 48.85 -2.78 2.86
C ARG A 519 49.52 -1.99 1.71
N LYS A 520 50.75 -2.33 1.32
CA LYS A 520 51.50 -1.59 0.27
C LYS A 520 50.70 -1.39 -1.02
N ASN A 521 49.68 -2.22 -1.24
CA ASN A 521 48.84 -2.22 -2.42
C ASN A 521 47.47 -1.50 -2.25
N MET A 522 47.12 -1.02 -1.06
CA MET A 522 45.81 -0.34 -0.82
C MET A 522 45.71 1.06 -1.45
N GLN A 523 46.83 1.67 -1.84
CA GLN A 523 46.82 2.99 -2.47
C GLN A 523 46.11 2.99 -3.83
N VAL A 524 46.09 1.84 -4.52
CA VAL A 524 45.42 1.67 -5.82
C VAL A 524 43.90 1.68 -5.66
N GLU A 525 43.37 1.34 -4.48
CA GLU A 525 41.94 1.13 -4.26
C GLU A 525 41.14 2.41 -3.97
N ASN A 526 41.80 3.44 -3.44
CA ASN A 526 41.22 4.73 -3.05
C ASN A 526 40.02 4.61 -2.07
N PHE A 527 40.10 3.71 -1.09
CA PHE A 527 39.09 3.59 -0.04
C PHE A 527 39.12 4.78 0.94
N LYS A 528 37.93 5.17 1.41
CA LYS A 528 37.71 6.29 2.35
C LYS A 528 37.10 5.85 3.67
N SER A 529 36.37 4.73 3.71
CA SER A 529 35.86 4.15 4.95
C SER A 529 36.13 2.65 5.02
N TYR A 530 36.24 2.16 6.25
CA TYR A 530 36.57 0.78 6.57
C TYR A 530 35.71 0.29 7.72
N PHE A 531 35.13 -0.90 7.56
CA PHE A 531 34.30 -1.54 8.58
C PHE A 531 34.74 -2.99 8.73
N ALA A 532 34.91 -3.47 9.96
CA ALA A 532 35.26 -4.85 10.21
C ALA A 532 34.47 -5.42 11.37
N TYR A 533 34.01 -6.66 11.22
CA TYR A 533 33.20 -7.34 12.21
C TYR A 533 33.75 -8.75 12.50
N PRO A 534 33.81 -9.18 13.77
CA PRO A 534 34.28 -10.52 14.11
C PRO A 534 33.30 -11.59 13.59
N MET A 535 33.84 -12.64 13.00
CA MET A 535 33.09 -13.83 12.64
C MET A 535 33.16 -14.81 13.82
N ALA A 536 32.11 -14.86 14.62
CA ALA A 536 32.05 -15.68 15.82
C ALA A 536 30.89 -16.68 15.78
N VAL A 537 31.14 -17.90 16.23
CA VAL A 537 30.16 -18.98 16.32
C VAL A 537 30.35 -19.72 17.63
N LYS A 538 29.27 -19.88 18.41
CA LYS A 538 29.30 -20.55 19.74
C LYS A 538 30.34 -19.98 20.71
N GLY A 539 30.61 -18.67 20.63
CA GLY A 539 31.59 -17.99 21.49
C GLY A 539 33.05 -18.12 21.04
N GLU A 540 33.31 -18.78 19.91
CA GLU A 540 34.63 -18.84 19.29
C GLU A 540 34.69 -17.92 18.07
N THR A 541 35.63 -16.98 18.06
CA THR A 541 35.89 -16.11 16.92
C THR A 541 36.85 -16.80 15.96
N ILE A 542 36.39 -17.08 14.75
CA ILE A 542 37.14 -17.85 13.75
C ILE A 542 37.81 -16.96 12.69
N GLY A 543 37.36 -15.71 12.58
CA GLY A 543 37.84 -14.79 11.56
C GLY A 543 37.23 -13.40 11.67
N VAL A 544 37.39 -12.62 10.61
CA VAL A 544 36.92 -11.24 10.47
C VAL A 544 36.37 -11.05 9.07
N MET A 545 35.23 -10.39 8.96
CA MET A 545 34.68 -9.88 7.72
C MET A 545 34.98 -8.39 7.63
N GLU A 546 35.59 -7.94 6.52
CA GLU A 546 35.89 -6.52 6.30
C GLU A 546 35.14 -5.98 5.08
N VAL A 547 34.69 -4.73 5.18
CA VAL A 547 33.95 -3.99 4.15
C VAL A 547 34.61 -2.64 3.94
N PHE A 548 34.80 -2.29 2.68
CA PHE A 548 35.50 -1.08 2.27
C PHE A 548 34.59 -0.22 1.39
N LEU A 549 34.62 1.09 1.62
CA LEU A 549 33.87 2.07 0.83
C LEU A 549 34.82 3.15 0.31
N ARG A 550 34.64 3.57 -0.95
CA ARG A 550 35.39 4.66 -1.63
C ARG A 550 34.81 6.05 -1.33
N LYS A 551 33.74 6.10 -0.52
CA LYS A 551 33.13 7.33 0.01
C LYS A 551 33.20 7.34 1.53
N ILE A 552 33.23 8.53 2.12
CA ILE A 552 33.08 8.71 3.56
C ILE A 552 31.66 8.27 3.95
N SER A 553 31.56 7.40 4.94
CA SER A 553 30.29 6.83 5.39
C SER A 553 30.19 6.84 6.91
N TYR A 554 28.97 7.09 7.40
CA TYR A 554 28.58 7.01 8.81
C TYR A 554 27.37 6.06 8.88
N PRO A 555 27.59 4.74 8.97
CA PRO A 555 26.50 3.78 8.99
C PRO A 555 25.61 3.98 10.22
N ASP A 556 24.32 3.70 10.04
CA ASP A 556 23.36 3.64 11.14
C ASP A 556 23.44 2.28 11.86
N ARG A 557 22.76 2.18 13.00
CA ARG A 557 22.69 0.93 13.78
C ARG A 557 22.10 -0.23 12.98
N ASP A 558 21.20 0.07 12.05
CA ASP A 558 20.56 -0.94 11.19
C ASP A 558 21.53 -1.53 10.15
N TRP A 559 22.52 -0.76 9.71
CA TRP A 559 23.61 -1.20 8.85
C TRP A 559 24.58 -2.08 9.64
N GLU A 560 24.97 -1.66 10.85
CA GLU A 560 25.85 -2.44 11.73
C GLU A 560 25.26 -3.80 12.10
N ASN A 561 23.99 -3.83 12.53
CA ASN A 561 23.29 -5.08 12.86
C ASN A 561 23.24 -6.05 11.66
N PHE A 562 23.15 -5.52 10.43
CA PHE A 562 23.10 -6.36 9.25
C PHE A 562 24.48 -6.92 8.88
N LEU A 563 25.55 -6.12 9.01
CA LEU A 563 26.93 -6.62 8.88
C LEU A 563 27.23 -7.71 9.92
N GLU A 564 26.81 -7.51 11.17
CA GLU A 564 26.91 -8.52 12.23
C GLU A 564 26.21 -9.83 11.85
N ALA A 565 24.99 -9.75 11.33
CA ALA A 565 24.23 -10.92 10.90
C ALA A 565 24.95 -11.68 9.76
N LEU A 566 25.49 -10.96 8.78
CA LEU A 566 26.25 -11.54 7.67
C LEU A 566 27.57 -12.18 8.14
N ALA A 567 28.32 -11.52 9.03
CA ALA A 567 29.54 -12.06 9.62
C ALA A 567 29.26 -13.33 10.45
N THR A 568 28.14 -13.35 11.17
CA THR A 568 27.68 -14.53 11.93
C THR A 568 27.32 -15.68 10.98
N GLN A 569 26.61 -15.40 9.89
CA GLN A 569 26.28 -16.41 8.87
C GLN A 569 27.53 -16.99 8.19
N ALA A 570 28.49 -16.13 7.86
CA ALA A 570 29.79 -16.57 7.36
C ALA A 570 30.52 -17.46 8.38
N ALA A 571 30.43 -17.14 9.67
CA ALA A 571 31.03 -17.97 10.72
C ALA A 571 30.39 -19.37 10.79
N VAL A 572 29.07 -19.44 10.68
CA VAL A 572 28.29 -20.70 10.65
C VAL A 572 28.64 -21.54 9.41
N ALA A 573 28.76 -20.91 8.24
CA ALA A 573 29.19 -21.56 7.01
C ALA A 573 30.56 -22.23 7.17
N TYR A 574 31.51 -21.49 7.74
CA TYR A 574 32.87 -21.97 7.98
C TYR A 574 32.94 -23.13 8.99
N ASP A 575 32.23 -23.03 10.10
CA ASP A 575 32.15 -24.11 11.10
C ASP A 575 31.55 -25.39 10.50
N SER A 576 30.51 -25.24 9.66
CA SER A 576 29.87 -26.35 8.95
C SER A 576 30.83 -27.01 7.94
N PHE A 577 31.51 -26.20 7.12
CA PHE A 577 32.50 -26.68 6.15
C PHE A 577 33.66 -27.42 6.84
N LYS A 578 34.18 -26.86 7.94
CA LYS A 578 35.27 -27.48 8.71
C LYS A 578 34.86 -28.84 9.25
N LYS A 579 33.68 -28.94 9.87
CA LYS A 579 33.14 -30.21 10.39
C LYS A 579 32.93 -31.24 9.29
N TYR A 580 32.39 -30.83 8.15
CA TYR A 580 32.20 -31.73 7.02
C TYR A 580 33.54 -32.27 6.49
N SER A 581 34.53 -31.40 6.35
CA SER A 581 35.89 -31.79 5.93
C SER A 581 36.55 -32.75 6.93
N GLU A 582 36.40 -32.50 8.23
CA GLU A 582 36.89 -33.39 9.28
C GLU A 582 36.19 -34.75 9.25
N LEU A 583 34.87 -34.79 9.05
CA LEU A 583 34.08 -36.01 8.92
C LEU A 583 34.55 -36.84 7.71
N GLN A 584 34.71 -36.21 6.54
CA GLN A 584 35.21 -36.88 5.34
C GLN A 584 36.61 -37.48 5.57
N ARG A 585 37.51 -36.71 6.19
CA ARG A 585 38.86 -37.19 6.52
C ARG A 585 38.81 -38.36 7.50
N MET A 586 37.95 -38.31 8.51
CA MET A 586 37.76 -39.42 9.45
C MET A 586 37.20 -40.67 8.74
N GLN A 587 36.23 -40.52 7.85
CA GLN A 587 35.69 -41.62 7.06
C GLN A 587 36.78 -42.28 6.19
N GLN A 588 37.59 -41.47 5.49
CA GLN A 588 38.71 -41.96 4.70
C GLN A 588 39.75 -42.69 5.56
N ASN A 589 40.10 -42.12 6.71
CA ASN A 589 41.04 -42.74 7.65
C ASN A 589 40.53 -44.09 8.19
N VAL A 590 39.25 -44.18 8.55
CA VAL A 590 38.64 -45.44 9.01
C VAL A 590 38.64 -46.48 7.91
N SER A 591 38.26 -46.10 6.68
CA SER A 591 38.28 -47.02 5.52
C SER A 591 39.69 -47.52 5.21
N ALA A 592 40.68 -46.62 5.18
CA ALA A 592 42.08 -46.97 4.94
C ALA A 592 42.66 -47.86 6.05
N SER A 593 42.36 -47.55 7.31
CA SER A 593 42.78 -48.34 8.48
C SER A 593 42.16 -49.75 8.46
N PHE A 594 40.89 -49.85 8.10
CA PHE A 594 40.21 -51.14 7.96
C PHE A 594 40.85 -51.99 6.86
N ARG A 595 41.06 -51.44 5.66
CA ARG A 595 41.76 -52.14 4.56
C ARG A 595 43.14 -52.62 5.00
N THR A 596 43.91 -51.76 5.67
CA THR A 596 45.26 -52.11 6.18
C THR A 596 45.20 -53.26 7.19
N THR A 597 44.19 -53.29 8.06
CA THR A 597 43.97 -54.40 9.01
C THR A 597 43.71 -55.71 8.27
N LEU A 598 42.85 -55.70 7.24
CA LEU A 598 42.55 -56.90 6.45
C LEU A 598 43.77 -57.42 5.70
N GLU A 599 44.54 -56.54 5.06
CA GLU A 599 45.80 -56.90 4.41
C GLU A 599 46.81 -57.48 5.41
N THR A 600 46.85 -56.95 6.63
CA THR A 600 47.72 -57.47 7.69
C THR A 600 47.29 -58.88 8.13
N TRP A 601 45.99 -59.13 8.33
CA TRP A 601 45.48 -60.46 8.65
C TRP A 601 45.76 -61.47 7.54
N SER A 602 45.48 -61.07 6.30
CA SER A 602 45.78 -61.85 5.10
C SER A 602 47.26 -62.24 5.02
N ARG A 603 48.16 -61.28 5.23
CA ARG A 603 49.61 -61.54 5.26
C ARG A 603 50.04 -62.44 6.43
N SER A 604 49.42 -62.29 7.60
CA SER A 604 49.68 -63.18 8.74
C SER A 604 49.28 -64.63 8.43
N LEU A 605 48.18 -64.84 7.68
CA LEU A 605 47.82 -66.17 7.19
C LEU A 605 48.86 -66.71 6.22
N GLU A 606 49.32 -65.91 5.25
CA GLU A 606 50.38 -66.36 4.31
C GLU A 606 51.67 -66.78 5.04
N LEU A 607 52.00 -66.16 6.18
CA LEU A 607 53.16 -66.54 6.99
C LEU A 607 52.96 -67.84 7.77
N HIS A 608 51.71 -68.19 8.08
CA HIS A 608 51.33 -69.39 8.82
C HIS A 608 51.01 -70.59 7.91
N ASP A 609 50.91 -70.38 6.60
CA ASP A 609 50.63 -71.42 5.61
C ASP A 609 51.86 -71.77 4.74
N ILE A 610 51.81 -72.93 4.09
CA ILE A 610 52.84 -73.46 3.18
C ILE A 610 52.76 -72.80 1.78
N GLU A 611 51.84 -71.87 1.59
CA GLU A 611 51.59 -71.22 0.30
C GLU A 611 52.70 -70.25 -0.12
N SER A 612 52.77 -69.95 -1.43
CA SER A 612 53.79 -69.07 -1.97
C SER A 612 53.54 -67.61 -1.58
N GLN A 613 54.59 -66.85 -1.23
CA GLN A 613 54.46 -65.42 -0.93
C GLN A 613 53.73 -64.64 -2.04
N GLY A 614 52.76 -63.81 -1.64
CA GLY A 614 51.98 -62.97 -2.55
C GLY A 614 50.92 -63.72 -3.37
N HIS A 615 50.60 -64.97 -3.00
CA HIS A 615 49.49 -65.74 -3.57
C HIS A 615 48.15 -65.01 -3.39
N ILE A 616 47.85 -64.55 -2.18
CA ILE A 616 46.54 -63.97 -1.87
C ILE A 616 46.30 -62.70 -2.69
N HIS A 617 47.33 -61.87 -2.87
CA HIS A 617 47.23 -60.66 -3.71
C HIS A 617 47.01 -60.98 -5.20
N ARG A 618 47.69 -62.00 -5.75
CA ARG A 618 47.51 -62.39 -7.16
C ARG A 618 46.10 -62.92 -7.41
N VAL A 619 45.64 -63.83 -6.56
CA VAL A 619 44.31 -64.42 -6.66
C VAL A 619 43.23 -63.35 -6.47
N THR A 620 43.37 -62.47 -5.48
CA THR A 620 42.41 -61.37 -5.26
C THR A 620 42.29 -60.46 -6.47
N ASN A 621 43.41 -59.99 -7.02
CA ASN A 621 43.40 -59.07 -8.16
C ASN A 621 42.79 -59.72 -9.41
N GLU A 622 43.13 -60.97 -9.69
CA GLU A 622 42.61 -61.68 -10.85
C GLU A 622 41.13 -62.07 -10.68
N THR A 623 40.70 -62.37 -9.44
CA THR A 623 39.28 -62.58 -9.10
C THR A 623 38.45 -61.32 -9.34
N ILE A 624 38.91 -60.16 -8.87
CA ILE A 624 38.20 -58.88 -9.09
C ILE A 624 38.13 -58.55 -10.58
N ARG A 625 39.23 -58.79 -11.31
CA ARG A 625 39.27 -58.57 -12.76
C ARG A 625 38.23 -59.44 -13.47
N LEU A 626 38.21 -60.73 -13.20
CA LEU A 626 37.28 -61.67 -13.84
C LEU A 626 35.82 -61.39 -13.44
N ALA A 627 35.57 -61.00 -12.19
CA ALA A 627 34.26 -60.58 -11.70
C ALA A 627 33.70 -59.37 -12.47
N ARG A 628 34.55 -58.36 -12.74
CA ARG A 628 34.18 -57.20 -13.54
C ARG A 628 33.84 -57.59 -14.99
N GLU A 629 34.60 -58.51 -15.57
CA GLU A 629 34.39 -58.99 -16.95
C GLU A 629 33.10 -59.84 -17.08
N LEU A 630 32.70 -60.53 -16.02
CA LEU A 630 31.42 -61.26 -15.92
C LEU A 630 30.20 -60.35 -15.66
N GLY A 631 30.42 -59.03 -15.52
CA GLY A 631 29.34 -58.05 -15.36
C GLY A 631 28.83 -57.88 -13.93
N MET A 632 29.61 -58.24 -12.91
CA MET A 632 29.26 -57.92 -11.52
C MET A 632 29.31 -56.40 -11.27
N GLU A 633 28.42 -55.90 -10.41
CA GLU A 633 28.28 -54.46 -10.16
C GLU A 633 29.51 -53.92 -9.40
N GLU A 634 29.94 -52.69 -9.71
CA GLU A 634 31.07 -52.06 -9.02
C GLU A 634 30.85 -51.92 -7.50
N SER A 635 29.58 -51.89 -7.05
CA SER A 635 29.24 -51.91 -5.61
C SER A 635 29.53 -53.24 -4.92
N GLU A 636 29.61 -54.35 -5.66
CA GLU A 636 29.84 -55.70 -5.11
C GLU A 636 31.34 -56.04 -5.00
N LEU A 637 32.17 -55.44 -5.87
CA LEU A 637 33.61 -55.72 -5.92
C LEU A 637 34.36 -55.56 -4.59
N PRO A 638 34.06 -54.55 -3.73
CA PRO A 638 34.72 -54.44 -2.43
C PRO A 638 34.46 -55.64 -1.51
N ASN A 639 33.31 -56.31 -1.62
CA ASN A 639 33.00 -57.49 -0.82
C ASN A 639 33.72 -58.73 -1.36
N ILE A 640 33.81 -58.85 -2.70
CA ILE A 640 34.59 -59.89 -3.38
C ILE A 640 36.08 -59.76 -3.02
N GLU A 641 36.62 -58.54 -3.05
CA GLU A 641 38.01 -58.25 -2.64
C GLU A 641 38.27 -58.71 -1.21
N ARG A 642 37.40 -58.32 -0.26
CA ARG A 642 37.52 -58.72 1.16
C ARG A 642 37.41 -60.24 1.34
N GLY A 643 36.48 -60.88 0.63
CA GLY A 643 36.27 -62.32 0.67
C GLY A 643 37.48 -63.08 0.13
N ALA A 644 38.05 -62.62 -0.98
CA ALA A 644 39.26 -63.20 -1.56
C ALA A 644 40.51 -63.02 -0.66
N LEU A 645 40.68 -61.84 -0.04
CA LEU A 645 41.78 -61.59 0.89
C LEU A 645 41.74 -62.49 2.14
N LEU A 646 40.54 -62.89 2.55
CA LEU A 646 40.28 -63.63 3.79
C LEU A 646 39.81 -65.07 3.54
N HIS A 647 39.90 -65.59 2.30
CA HIS A 647 39.30 -66.88 1.94
C HIS A 647 39.71 -68.03 2.88
N ASP A 648 40.97 -67.99 3.34
CA ASP A 648 41.57 -68.99 4.20
C ASP A 648 41.71 -68.58 5.69
N ILE A 649 41.05 -67.50 6.13
CA ILE A 649 41.16 -67.01 7.53
C ILE A 649 40.80 -68.08 8.57
N GLY A 650 39.92 -69.02 8.22
CA GLY A 650 39.53 -70.11 9.11
C GLY A 650 40.63 -71.11 9.42
N LYS A 651 41.73 -71.14 8.65
CA LYS A 651 42.89 -71.99 8.94
C LYS A 651 43.53 -71.66 10.29
N ILE A 652 43.32 -70.44 10.81
CA ILE A 652 43.75 -70.05 12.18
C ILE A 652 43.16 -70.93 13.28
N GLY A 653 42.01 -71.58 13.03
CA GLY A 653 41.36 -72.47 14.00
C GLY A 653 41.81 -73.92 13.91
N ILE A 654 42.75 -74.26 13.00
CA ILE A 654 43.27 -75.61 12.80
C ILE A 654 44.58 -75.76 13.56
N MET A 655 44.79 -76.90 14.22
CA MET A 655 46.00 -77.13 15.03
C MET A 655 47.26 -77.20 14.14
N ASP A 656 48.35 -76.58 14.59
CA ASP A 656 49.64 -76.53 13.88
C ASP A 656 50.18 -77.93 13.56
N GLU A 657 49.95 -78.93 14.43
CA GLU A 657 50.37 -80.32 14.18
C GLU A 657 49.70 -80.95 12.97
N ILE A 658 48.53 -80.45 12.57
CA ILE A 658 47.78 -80.87 11.38
C ILE A 658 48.19 -80.00 10.19
N LEU A 659 48.18 -78.68 10.34
CA LEU A 659 48.43 -77.73 9.25
C LEU A 659 49.89 -77.79 8.73
N LEU A 660 50.87 -78.01 9.62
CA LEU A 660 52.30 -78.04 9.29
C LEU A 660 52.88 -79.46 9.21
N LYS A 661 52.01 -80.48 9.17
CA LYS A 661 52.41 -81.90 9.18
C LYS A 661 53.32 -82.23 7.99
N LYS A 662 54.52 -82.75 8.27
CA LYS A 662 55.47 -83.23 7.26
C LYS A 662 55.19 -84.69 6.93
N GLY A 663 54.15 -84.95 6.14
CA GLY A 663 53.72 -86.29 5.70
C GLY A 663 52.25 -86.31 5.29
N ASP A 664 51.73 -87.47 4.86
CA ASP A 664 50.33 -87.59 4.45
C ASP A 664 49.36 -87.30 5.61
N LEU A 665 48.30 -86.56 5.29
CA LEU A 665 47.19 -86.27 6.20
C LEU A 665 46.30 -87.52 6.31
N THR A 666 45.97 -87.92 7.54
CA THR A 666 45.00 -88.99 7.80
C THR A 666 43.58 -88.52 7.47
N GLU A 667 42.63 -89.44 7.38
CA GLU A 667 41.22 -89.09 7.16
C GLU A 667 40.68 -88.12 8.22
N LYS A 668 41.09 -88.28 9.49
CA LYS A 668 40.77 -87.35 10.59
C LYS A 668 41.42 -85.98 10.42
N ASP A 669 42.66 -85.93 9.93
CA ASP A 669 43.35 -84.66 9.66
C ASP A 669 42.63 -83.89 8.54
N TRP A 670 42.15 -84.60 7.51
CA TRP A 670 41.36 -84.04 6.42
C TRP A 670 39.98 -83.56 6.87
N GLU A 671 39.29 -84.29 7.74
CA GLU A 671 38.03 -83.83 8.35
C GLU A 671 38.22 -82.51 9.09
N GLU A 672 39.32 -82.35 9.83
CA GLU A 672 39.63 -81.12 10.55
C GLU A 672 39.94 -79.97 9.60
N ILE A 673 40.78 -80.17 8.57
CA ILE A 673 41.10 -79.13 7.57
C ILE A 673 39.83 -78.65 6.86
N LYS A 674 38.90 -79.55 6.51
CA LYS A 674 37.63 -79.19 5.84
C LYS A 674 36.71 -78.30 6.68
N ARG A 675 37.01 -78.09 7.97
CA ARG A 675 36.25 -77.17 8.83
C ARG A 675 36.63 -75.71 8.64
N HIS A 676 37.77 -75.38 8.02
CA HIS A 676 38.20 -73.98 7.92
C HIS A 676 37.19 -73.05 7.22
N PRO A 677 36.39 -73.44 6.22
CA PRO A 677 35.37 -72.54 5.67
C PRO A 677 34.29 -72.22 6.71
N GLN A 678 33.88 -73.21 7.51
CA GLN A 678 32.91 -73.00 8.60
C GLN A 678 33.50 -72.12 9.70
N ILE A 679 34.77 -72.31 10.06
CA ILE A 679 35.48 -71.44 11.02
C ILE A 679 35.58 -70.01 10.46
N ALA A 680 35.89 -69.85 9.18
CA ALA A 680 35.92 -68.54 8.52
C ALA A 680 34.55 -67.86 8.59
N ARG A 681 33.46 -68.58 8.29
CA ARG A 681 32.10 -68.09 8.45
C ARG A 681 31.83 -67.64 9.88
N ASP A 682 32.11 -68.49 10.87
CA ASP A 682 31.84 -68.20 12.28
C ASP A 682 32.65 -67.00 12.79
N LEU A 683 33.88 -66.80 12.31
CA LEU A 683 34.72 -65.65 12.64
C LEU A 683 34.21 -64.36 11.99
N LEU A 684 33.95 -64.41 10.68
CA LEU A 684 33.63 -63.23 9.87
C LEU A 684 32.18 -62.77 10.04
N SER A 685 31.24 -63.68 10.31
CA SER A 685 29.82 -63.33 10.53
C SER A 685 29.58 -62.47 11.77
N ASN A 686 30.54 -62.40 12.69
CA ASN A 686 30.47 -61.53 13.86
C ASN A 686 30.90 -60.09 13.56
N VAL A 687 31.42 -59.82 12.36
CA VAL A 687 31.87 -58.50 11.93
C VAL A 687 30.93 -57.98 10.85
N LYS A 688 30.04 -57.06 11.22
CA LYS A 688 29.00 -56.51 10.34
C LYS A 688 29.48 -56.04 8.96
N LEU A 689 30.71 -55.51 8.87
CA LEU A 689 31.30 -55.01 7.63
C LEU A 689 31.82 -56.12 6.68
N LEU A 690 31.86 -57.37 7.17
CA LEU A 690 32.37 -58.55 6.46
C LEU A 690 31.29 -59.60 6.19
N GLU A 691 30.05 -59.40 6.66
CA GLU A 691 28.93 -60.32 6.43
C GLU A 691 28.71 -60.58 4.92
N ASP A 692 28.73 -59.53 4.12
CA ASP A 692 28.55 -59.63 2.65
C ASP A 692 29.80 -60.16 1.92
N ALA A 693 30.92 -60.34 2.63
CA ALA A 693 32.16 -60.87 2.08
C ALA A 693 32.32 -62.39 2.32
N LEU A 694 31.31 -63.04 2.91
CA LEU A 694 31.35 -64.45 3.34
C LEU A 694 31.31 -65.47 2.21
N ASP A 695 30.79 -65.09 1.04
CA ASP A 695 30.59 -66.02 -0.08
C ASP A 695 31.85 -66.82 -0.42
N ILE A 696 32.98 -66.13 -0.57
CA ILE A 696 34.26 -66.75 -0.94
C ILE A 696 34.82 -67.58 0.22
N PRO A 697 35.08 -67.03 1.43
CA PRO A 697 35.63 -67.84 2.53
C PRO A 697 34.80 -69.07 2.88
N TYR A 698 33.47 -69.01 2.72
CA TYR A 698 32.60 -70.13 3.06
C TYR A 698 32.44 -71.15 1.93
N SER A 699 32.50 -70.73 0.66
CA SER A 699 32.08 -71.57 -0.48
C SER A 699 33.18 -71.85 -1.51
N HIS A 700 34.41 -71.35 -1.35
CA HIS A 700 35.48 -71.52 -2.35
C HIS A 700 35.95 -72.98 -2.57
N HIS A 701 35.51 -73.91 -1.71
CA HIS A 701 35.74 -75.35 -1.85
C HIS A 701 34.52 -76.15 -2.31
N GLU A 702 33.44 -75.47 -2.68
CA GLU A 702 32.30 -76.10 -3.34
C GLU A 702 32.67 -76.47 -4.79
N ASN A 703 32.19 -77.62 -5.24
CA ASN A 703 32.40 -78.10 -6.61
C ASN A 703 31.10 -77.95 -7.39
N TRP A 704 31.20 -77.58 -8.66
CA TRP A 704 30.04 -77.38 -9.54
C TRP A 704 29.06 -78.58 -9.55
N ASP A 705 29.56 -79.82 -9.45
CA ASP A 705 28.75 -81.04 -9.44
C ASP A 705 28.07 -81.37 -8.10
N GLY A 706 28.42 -80.65 -7.02
CA GLY A 706 27.94 -80.85 -5.65
C GLY A 706 28.82 -81.76 -4.79
N SER A 707 29.98 -82.20 -5.27
CA SER A 707 30.92 -83.05 -4.51
C SER A 707 31.83 -82.30 -3.53
N GLY A 708 31.71 -80.97 -3.47
CA GLY A 708 32.54 -80.09 -2.64
C GLY A 708 32.09 -80.00 -1.18
N TYR A 709 32.65 -79.04 -0.45
CA TYR A 709 32.37 -78.78 0.97
C TYR A 709 32.42 -77.26 1.25
N PRO A 710 31.82 -76.76 2.35
CA PRO A 710 31.22 -77.47 3.49
C PRO A 710 29.73 -77.81 3.36
N GLN A 711 29.01 -77.25 2.40
CA GLN A 711 27.56 -77.35 2.24
C GLN A 711 27.13 -78.35 1.14
N GLY A 712 28.00 -78.65 0.18
CA GLY A 712 27.69 -79.52 -0.95
C GLY A 712 26.75 -78.85 -1.95
N LEU A 713 26.96 -77.55 -2.19
CA LEU A 713 26.16 -76.74 -3.11
C LEU A 713 26.42 -77.17 -4.56
N LYS A 714 25.39 -77.12 -5.41
CA LYS A 714 25.50 -77.56 -6.81
C LYS A 714 25.16 -76.44 -7.79
N GLY A 715 25.99 -76.30 -8.83
CA GLY A 715 25.80 -75.32 -9.90
C GLY A 715 25.67 -73.89 -9.38
N GLU A 716 24.63 -73.19 -9.81
CA GLU A 716 24.35 -71.80 -9.45
C GLU A 716 23.94 -71.58 -7.98
N GLN A 717 23.76 -72.64 -7.20
CA GLN A 717 23.62 -72.51 -5.75
C GLN A 717 24.90 -71.98 -5.09
N ILE A 718 26.06 -72.19 -5.73
CA ILE A 718 27.34 -71.63 -5.30
C ILE A 718 27.35 -70.14 -5.71
N PRO A 719 27.63 -69.21 -4.78
CA PRO A 719 27.74 -67.79 -5.11
C PRO A 719 28.70 -67.55 -6.27
N LEU A 720 28.35 -66.64 -7.18
CA LEU A 720 29.17 -66.37 -8.38
C LEU A 720 30.59 -65.93 -8.00
N SER A 721 30.72 -65.10 -6.98
CA SER A 721 32.00 -64.66 -6.40
C SER A 721 32.92 -65.84 -6.02
N ALA A 722 32.37 -66.89 -5.39
CA ALA A 722 33.10 -68.10 -5.02
C ALA A 722 33.45 -68.98 -6.23
N ARG A 723 32.54 -69.09 -7.21
CA ARG A 723 32.79 -69.82 -8.47
C ARG A 723 33.96 -69.21 -9.27
N ILE A 724 34.00 -67.88 -9.35
CA ILE A 724 35.09 -67.11 -9.94
C ILE A 724 36.39 -67.37 -9.18
N PHE A 725 36.36 -67.18 -7.86
CA PHE A 725 37.54 -67.33 -7.02
C PHE A 725 38.15 -68.75 -7.11
N ALA A 726 37.34 -69.81 -7.08
CA ALA A 726 37.82 -71.19 -7.11
C ALA A 726 38.64 -71.53 -8.38
N VAL A 727 38.28 -70.95 -9.53
CA VAL A 727 39.02 -71.11 -10.79
C VAL A 727 40.38 -70.41 -10.71
N VAL A 728 40.36 -69.14 -10.26
CA VAL A 728 41.57 -68.31 -10.13
C VAL A 728 42.54 -68.91 -9.12
N ASP A 729 42.05 -69.30 -7.95
CA ASP A 729 42.81 -69.90 -6.87
C ASP A 729 43.47 -71.23 -7.31
N THR A 730 42.69 -72.14 -7.92
CA THR A 730 43.24 -73.40 -8.41
C THR A 730 44.31 -73.17 -9.49
N PHE A 731 44.12 -72.18 -10.37
CA PHE A 731 45.11 -71.83 -11.39
C PHE A 731 46.42 -71.31 -10.78
N ASP A 732 46.35 -70.35 -9.84
CA ASP A 732 47.53 -69.83 -9.16
C ASP A 732 48.24 -70.92 -8.35
N ALA A 733 47.48 -71.78 -7.66
CA ALA A 733 48.02 -72.90 -6.89
C ALA A 733 48.76 -73.93 -7.76
N MET A 734 48.31 -74.20 -9.00
CA MET A 734 48.98 -75.12 -9.93
C MET A 734 50.21 -74.51 -10.60
N THR A 735 50.19 -73.21 -10.86
CA THR A 735 51.27 -72.49 -11.57
C THR A 735 52.34 -71.89 -10.64
N SER A 736 52.12 -71.94 -9.33
CA SER A 736 53.06 -71.53 -8.30
C SER A 736 53.94 -72.69 -7.80
N THR A 737 55.22 -72.41 -7.54
CA THR A 737 56.16 -73.41 -7.00
C THR A 737 55.86 -73.66 -5.51
N ARG A 738 55.53 -74.90 -5.13
CA ARG A 738 55.29 -75.31 -3.72
C ARG A 738 56.38 -76.29 -3.24
N PRO A 739 56.67 -76.38 -1.92
CA PRO A 739 57.80 -77.19 -1.40
C PRO A 739 57.81 -78.67 -1.79
N TYR A 740 56.66 -79.23 -2.18
CA TYR A 740 56.48 -80.65 -2.52
C TYR A 740 56.00 -80.89 -3.97
N ARG A 741 55.85 -79.85 -4.80
CA ARG A 741 55.32 -79.95 -6.17
C ARG A 741 55.93 -78.90 -7.10
N HIS A 742 56.43 -79.34 -8.26
CA HIS A 742 56.86 -78.43 -9.33
C HIS A 742 55.65 -77.72 -9.95
N ALA A 743 55.80 -76.41 -10.18
CA ALA A 743 54.81 -75.59 -10.87
C ALA A 743 54.51 -76.16 -12.26
N TRP A 744 53.23 -76.26 -12.60
CA TRP A 744 52.79 -76.61 -13.95
C TRP A 744 53.04 -75.47 -14.92
N THR A 745 53.22 -75.80 -16.19
CA THR A 745 53.15 -74.80 -17.25
C THR A 745 51.73 -74.24 -17.37
N LYS A 746 51.59 -73.02 -17.89
CA LYS A 746 50.27 -72.41 -18.11
C LYS A 746 49.35 -73.29 -18.94
N SER A 747 49.88 -73.96 -19.97
CA SER A 747 49.11 -74.86 -20.83
C SER A 747 48.59 -76.09 -20.10
N GLU A 748 49.38 -76.69 -19.20
CA GLU A 748 48.95 -77.81 -18.36
C GLU A 748 47.87 -77.40 -17.36
N ALA A 749 48.03 -76.23 -16.73
CA ALA A 749 47.03 -75.67 -15.82
C ALA A 749 45.71 -75.35 -16.54
N ILE A 750 45.77 -74.74 -17.73
CA ILE A 750 44.58 -74.48 -18.57
C ILE A 750 43.89 -75.78 -18.96
N GLN A 751 44.65 -76.79 -19.41
CA GLN A 751 44.07 -78.07 -19.80
C GLN A 751 43.33 -78.73 -18.63
N TYR A 752 43.89 -78.68 -17.42
CA TYR A 752 43.21 -79.19 -16.23
C TYR A 752 41.91 -78.44 -15.91
N LEU A 753 41.88 -77.10 -16.03
CA LEU A 753 40.65 -76.33 -15.84
C LEU A 753 39.57 -76.77 -16.84
N ILE A 754 39.95 -77.02 -18.10
CA ILE A 754 39.06 -77.52 -19.15
C ILE A 754 38.56 -78.93 -18.83
N ASP A 755 39.44 -79.82 -18.36
CA ASP A 755 39.10 -81.20 -18.02
C ASP A 755 38.16 -81.28 -16.79
N GLN A 756 38.24 -80.30 -15.88
CA GLN A 756 37.40 -80.18 -14.68
C GLN A 756 36.16 -79.29 -14.88
N LYS A 757 35.94 -78.79 -16.10
CA LYS A 757 34.80 -77.93 -16.46
C LYS A 757 33.48 -78.68 -16.27
N GLY A 758 32.55 -78.09 -15.52
CA GLY A 758 31.26 -78.72 -15.20
C GLY A 758 31.32 -79.85 -14.16
N ILE A 759 32.50 -80.09 -13.58
CA ILE A 759 32.70 -81.03 -12.46
C ILE A 759 33.13 -80.23 -11.23
N LYS A 760 34.34 -79.68 -11.25
CA LYS A 760 34.86 -78.82 -10.18
C LYS A 760 34.46 -77.37 -10.40
N PHE A 761 34.55 -76.90 -11.65
CA PHE A 761 34.43 -75.47 -11.97
C PHE A 761 33.20 -75.14 -12.80
N ASP A 762 32.71 -73.92 -12.63
CA ASP A 762 31.67 -73.32 -13.46
C ASP A 762 32.11 -73.27 -14.94
N PRO A 763 31.34 -73.86 -15.86
CA PRO A 763 31.60 -73.83 -17.30
C PRO A 763 31.88 -72.45 -17.88
N ASP A 764 31.08 -71.45 -17.52
CA ASP A 764 31.12 -70.12 -18.13
C ASP A 764 32.33 -69.33 -17.62
N VAL A 765 32.66 -69.49 -16.34
CA VAL A 765 33.86 -68.89 -15.72
C VAL A 765 35.14 -69.45 -16.32
N VAL A 766 35.22 -70.77 -16.55
CA VAL A 766 36.39 -71.41 -17.18
C VAL A 766 36.58 -70.93 -18.61
N ASP A 767 35.51 -70.83 -19.40
CA ASP A 767 35.59 -70.36 -20.78
C ASP A 767 36.09 -68.91 -20.86
N LEU A 768 35.60 -68.04 -19.97
CA LEU A 768 36.06 -66.67 -19.90
C LEU A 768 37.53 -66.59 -19.44
N PHE A 769 37.87 -67.26 -18.34
CA PHE A 769 39.22 -67.22 -17.78
C PHE A 769 40.30 -67.74 -18.74
N THR A 770 40.04 -68.87 -19.42
CA THR A 770 40.99 -69.47 -20.36
C THR A 770 41.21 -68.61 -21.60
N LYS A 771 40.16 -67.92 -22.09
CA LYS A 771 40.28 -66.92 -23.18
C LYS A 771 41.20 -65.76 -22.82
N HIS A 772 41.37 -65.44 -21.55
CA HIS A 772 42.19 -64.32 -21.08
C HIS A 772 43.65 -64.67 -20.76
N ILE A 773 43.95 -65.95 -20.51
CA ILE A 773 45.29 -66.40 -20.09
C ILE A 773 46.03 -67.16 -21.20
N SER A 774 45.30 -67.64 -22.22
CA SER A 774 45.85 -68.13 -23.49
C SER A 774 46.39 -66.99 -24.35
#